data_AF-A0A7I9ZTT1-F1
#
_entry.id   AF-A0A7I9ZTT1-F1
#
_cell.length_a   1.000
_cell.length_b   1.000
_cell.length_c   1.000
_cell.angle_alpha   90.00
_cell.angle_beta   90.00
_cell.angle_gamma   90.00
#
_symmetry.space_group_name_H-M   'P 1'
#
loop_
_entity.id
_entity.type
_entity.pdbx_description
1 polymer ?
#
loop_
_entity_poly.entity_id
_entity_poly.type
_entity_poly.pdbx_seq_one_letter_code
_entity_poly.pdbx_strand_id
1 'polypeptide(L)'
;MGLRLRRGRGVTRDIEADYDERTTVVTGREHEAAGVRAVLVSLQRGLESMGPLRTALSLVRLNQRKGFDCPGCAWPEEPGGRKFAEFCENGAKAVAEEATKRVVTPEFFARHSIADLEGRPEYWLSQQGRLTHPVVLRPGDDHYREIGWPEAFRLIADELRALDDPNEAVFYTSGRTSNEAAFLYQLLVRSFGTNNLPDCSNMCHESSGASLVESIGIGKGSVTVEDVAGADLIVIAGQNPGTNHPRMLSVLEKAKANGAKIIAVNPLPEAGLIRFKDPQKVHGVVGQGVAIADEFVQIRLGGDMALFAGVARLLLEADDRSPGSVVDRDFIDNYCAGFDEYAAQARAVDIDTVLEATGISRTQLERVAAMFVASERTVACWAMGLTQHRHAVSMISEISNVLLMRGMIGKPGAGLCPVRGHSNVQGDRTMGIWEKMPETFLAALDAHFGITSPREHGVDTVDAIRAMRDGRAKVFMGMGGNFALATPDTTVTEAALRACALTVQVSTKLNRSHVVHGRTALILPSLGRTDRDVQNGVKQQVSVEDSMSMVHLSRGSLHPPGEQVRSEVAIVCQLARELLGPGHPVPWERFNNDYDAIRDAIAAVVPGCGDYNAKVRAPDGFQLPHGPRDSREFPTSTGKANFAINPLEWVPVPPGRLVLQTLRSHDQYNTTIYGLSDRYRGVEGGRRVVFVNPADIASFGLADGDRVDLVSEFTAGGELQERRAKDFRVVPYSTPVGNAAAYYPETNSLVALDHVAARSNTPVSKAVVIRLEKASAPADLVSGSSWGE
;
A
#
# COMPACT_ATOMS: atom_id res chain seq x y z
N MET A 1 -49.81 13.89 22.58
CA MET A 1 -49.67 14.10 21.12
C MET A 1 -48.19 13.95 20.78
N GLY A 2 -47.75 12.71 20.56
CA GLY A 2 -46.34 12.34 20.43
C GLY A 2 -45.88 12.38 18.97
N LEU A 3 -44.92 13.25 18.66
CA LEU A 3 -44.18 13.20 17.40
C LEU A 3 -43.10 12.12 17.51
N ARG A 4 -43.36 10.94 16.93
CA ARG A 4 -42.30 10.00 16.54
C ARG A 4 -41.51 10.62 15.40
N LEU A 5 -40.29 11.07 15.69
CA LEU A 5 -39.29 11.41 14.68
C LEU A 5 -38.96 10.15 13.87
N ARG A 6 -39.28 10.17 12.57
CA ARG A 6 -38.84 9.16 11.60
C ARG A 6 -37.31 9.14 11.58
N ARG A 7 -36.68 8.10 12.15
CA ARG A 7 -35.28 7.73 11.89
C ARG A 7 -35.15 7.47 10.38
N GLY A 8 -34.16 8.13 9.75
CA GLY A 8 -33.96 8.11 8.30
C GLY A 8 -33.70 6.69 7.80
N ARG A 9 -34.54 6.23 6.87
CA ARG A 9 -34.33 4.98 6.14
C ARG A 9 -33.12 5.16 5.22
N GLY A 10 -32.05 4.40 5.48
CA GLY A 10 -31.05 4.11 4.45
C GLY A 10 -31.73 3.41 3.26
N VAL A 11 -31.09 3.41 2.09
CA VAL A 11 -31.57 2.66 0.94
C VAL A 11 -31.48 1.17 1.31
N THR A 12 -32.62 0.53 1.60
CA THR A 12 -32.72 -0.90 1.95
C THR A 12 -32.82 -1.80 0.71
N ARG A 13 -32.45 -1.28 -0.46
CA ARG A 13 -32.43 -1.99 -1.74
C ARG A 13 -30.99 -2.12 -2.19
N ASP A 14 -30.68 -3.23 -2.83
CA ASP A 14 -29.34 -3.51 -3.33
C ASP A 14 -28.99 -2.49 -4.41
N ILE A 15 -27.70 -2.16 -4.49
CA ILE A 15 -27.20 -1.24 -5.50
C ILE A 15 -26.88 -2.06 -6.75
N GLU A 16 -27.51 -1.70 -7.86
CA GLU A 16 -27.12 -2.20 -9.18
C GLU A 16 -25.72 -1.68 -9.52
N ALA A 17 -24.74 -2.58 -9.40
CA ALA A 17 -23.33 -2.33 -9.67
C ALA A 17 -22.69 -3.48 -10.48
N ASP A 18 -23.53 -4.25 -11.18
CA ASP A 18 -23.09 -5.31 -12.09
C ASP A 18 -22.50 -4.70 -13.38
N TYR A 19 -21.54 -5.40 -13.98
CA TYR A 19 -20.89 -4.99 -15.22
C TYR A 19 -20.40 -6.21 -16.00
N ASP A 20 -20.24 -6.04 -17.32
CA ASP A 20 -19.76 -7.09 -18.22
C ASP A 20 -18.39 -6.70 -18.79
N GLU A 21 -17.37 -7.47 -18.42
CA GLU A 21 -16.00 -7.36 -18.93
C GLU A 21 -15.93 -7.43 -20.46
N ARG A 22 -16.95 -7.99 -21.13
CA ARG A 22 -17.00 -8.05 -22.59
C ARG A 22 -17.40 -6.75 -23.26
N THR A 23 -18.03 -5.86 -22.51
CA THR A 23 -18.42 -4.53 -22.98
C THR A 23 -17.33 -3.48 -22.79
N THR A 24 -16.14 -3.89 -22.30
CA THR A 24 -14.98 -3.00 -22.10
C THR A 24 -14.64 -2.24 -23.38
N VAL A 25 -14.67 -0.91 -23.29
CA VAL A 25 -14.32 0.00 -24.37
C VAL A 25 -12.91 0.53 -24.13
N VAL A 26 -12.09 0.48 -25.19
CA VAL A 26 -10.79 1.14 -25.22
C VAL A 26 -10.93 2.44 -26.02
N THR A 27 -10.61 3.56 -25.38
CA THR A 27 -10.67 4.92 -25.93
C THR A 27 -9.26 5.51 -26.07
N GLY A 28 -9.17 6.76 -26.54
CA GLY A 28 -7.90 7.48 -26.60
C GLY A 28 -7.31 7.72 -25.19
N ARG A 29 -5.98 7.79 -25.11
CA ARG A 29 -5.26 8.04 -23.84
C ARG A 29 -5.25 9.52 -23.49
N GLU A 30 -5.26 9.81 -22.20
CA GLU A 30 -5.01 11.16 -21.70
C GLU A 30 -3.51 11.33 -21.42
N HIS A 31 -2.97 12.49 -21.80
CA HIS A 31 -1.56 12.82 -21.60
C HIS A 31 -1.32 13.76 -20.42
N GLU A 32 -2.37 14.05 -19.64
CA GLU A 32 -2.35 15.03 -18.56
C GLU A 32 -3.11 14.53 -17.32
N ALA A 33 -2.53 14.71 -16.14
CA ALA A 33 -3.17 14.35 -14.86
C ALA A 33 -3.84 15.56 -14.18
N ALA A 34 -4.91 15.28 -13.42
CA ALA A 34 -5.77 16.25 -12.72
C ALA A 34 -6.63 17.15 -13.66
N GLY A 35 -6.86 18.43 -13.29
CA GLY A 35 -7.66 19.40 -14.06
C GLY A 35 -9.16 19.50 -13.71
N VAL A 36 -9.91 20.32 -14.45
CA VAL A 36 -11.36 20.61 -14.19
C VAL A 36 -12.21 19.35 -14.21
N ARG A 37 -11.91 18.40 -15.10
CA ARG A 37 -12.62 17.12 -15.18
C ARG A 37 -12.50 16.31 -13.89
N ALA A 38 -11.32 16.30 -13.26
CA ALA A 38 -11.07 15.62 -11.99
C ALA A 38 -11.94 16.17 -10.85
N VAL A 39 -12.14 17.50 -10.82
CA VAL A 39 -13.01 18.18 -9.85
C VAL A 39 -14.48 17.79 -10.06
N LEU A 40 -14.96 17.80 -11.31
CA LEU A 40 -16.34 17.42 -11.64
C LEU A 40 -16.65 15.97 -11.26
N VAL A 41 -15.76 15.03 -11.59
CA VAL A 41 -15.92 13.60 -11.24
C VAL A 41 -15.94 13.41 -9.72
N SER A 42 -15.04 14.08 -8.99
CA SER A 42 -14.99 14.04 -7.53
C SER A 42 -16.29 14.54 -6.89
N LEU A 43 -16.82 15.66 -7.40
CA LEU A 43 -18.05 16.25 -6.90
C LEU A 43 -19.26 15.36 -7.20
N GLN A 44 -19.38 14.86 -8.44
CA GLN A 44 -20.46 13.97 -8.87
C GLN A 44 -20.54 12.74 -7.96
N ARG A 45 -19.42 12.02 -7.78
CA ARG A 45 -19.38 10.82 -6.92
C ARG A 45 -19.67 11.12 -5.47
N GLY A 46 -19.16 12.24 -4.97
CA GLY A 46 -19.48 12.70 -3.63
C GLY A 46 -21.00 12.88 -3.46
N LEU A 47 -21.64 13.58 -4.41
CA LEU A 47 -23.09 13.81 -4.39
C LEU A 47 -23.89 12.49 -4.47
N GLU A 48 -23.50 11.58 -5.35
CA GLU A 48 -24.18 10.28 -5.51
C GLU A 48 -24.05 9.38 -4.27
N SER A 49 -22.87 9.36 -3.63
CA SER A 49 -22.59 8.45 -2.50
C SER A 49 -22.98 9.03 -1.14
N MET A 50 -22.72 10.32 -0.92
CA MET A 50 -22.88 10.99 0.37
C MET A 50 -24.06 11.97 0.41
N GLY A 51 -24.54 12.45 -0.74
CA GLY A 51 -25.48 13.57 -0.84
C GLY A 51 -24.85 14.94 -0.49
N PRO A 52 -25.49 16.06 -0.89
CA PRO A 52 -24.86 17.39 -0.93
C PRO A 52 -24.28 17.87 0.40
N LEU A 53 -25.03 17.74 1.49
CA LEU A 53 -24.58 18.23 2.80
C LEU A 53 -23.34 17.48 3.31
N ARG A 54 -23.31 16.14 3.20
CA ARG A 54 -22.19 15.34 3.70
C ARG A 54 -20.97 15.48 2.79
N THR A 55 -21.15 15.63 1.48
CA THR A 55 -20.07 15.95 0.53
C THR A 55 -19.38 17.26 0.90
N ALA A 56 -20.13 18.35 1.08
CA ALA A 56 -19.57 19.64 1.44
C ALA A 56 -18.83 19.59 2.79
N LEU A 57 -19.43 18.98 3.81
CA LEU A 57 -18.82 18.86 5.14
C LEU A 57 -17.55 18.01 5.14
N SER A 58 -17.50 16.94 4.35
CA SER A 58 -16.36 16.02 4.33
C SER A 58 -15.19 16.60 3.54
N LEU A 59 -15.45 17.16 2.35
CA LEU A 59 -14.38 17.70 1.49
C LEU A 59 -13.70 18.94 2.09
N VAL A 60 -14.45 19.82 2.79
CA VAL A 60 -13.87 21.00 3.47
C VAL A 60 -13.00 20.62 4.68
N ARG A 61 -13.20 19.43 5.26
CA ARG A 61 -12.44 18.95 6.43
C ARG A 61 -11.31 17.99 6.07
N LEU A 62 -11.27 17.48 4.86
CA LEU A 62 -10.27 16.52 4.42
C LEU A 62 -8.87 17.15 4.43
N ASN A 63 -7.93 16.50 5.13
CA ASN A 63 -6.51 16.88 5.27
C ASN A 63 -6.28 18.28 5.89
N GLN A 64 -7.27 18.77 6.63
CA GLN A 64 -7.18 20.03 7.37
C GLN A 64 -6.73 19.77 8.81
N ARG A 65 -6.02 20.74 9.41
CA ARG A 65 -5.51 20.65 10.80
C ARG A 65 -6.55 20.26 11.86
N LYS A 66 -7.80 20.70 11.68
CA LYS A 66 -8.94 20.40 12.58
C LYS A 66 -9.93 19.39 12.01
N GLY A 67 -9.57 18.76 10.90
CA GLY A 67 -10.38 17.78 10.19
C GLY A 67 -9.82 16.37 10.34
N PHE A 68 -9.97 15.58 9.29
CA PHE A 68 -9.53 14.18 9.26
C PHE A 68 -8.57 13.95 8.09
N ASP A 69 -7.64 13.03 8.31
CA ASP A 69 -6.65 12.61 7.33
C ASP A 69 -7.28 11.69 6.27
N CYS A 70 -6.83 11.78 5.03
CA CYS A 70 -7.30 10.94 3.94
C CYS A 70 -7.02 9.46 4.23
N PRO A 71 -8.04 8.58 4.27
CA PRO A 71 -7.80 7.16 4.56
C PRO A 71 -6.98 6.44 3.47
N GLY A 72 -6.81 7.07 2.30
CA GLY A 72 -6.23 6.46 1.10
C GLY A 72 -4.85 6.95 0.66
N CYS A 73 -4.13 7.81 1.37
CA CYS A 73 -2.78 8.20 0.90
C CYS A 73 -1.88 8.67 2.04
N ALA A 74 -0.67 8.13 2.14
CA ALA A 74 0.34 8.57 3.11
C ALA A 74 1.27 9.69 2.60
N TRP A 75 0.89 10.39 1.53
CA TRP A 75 1.69 11.55 1.11
C TRP A 75 1.58 12.65 2.20
N PRO A 76 2.69 13.20 2.69
CA PRO A 76 2.69 14.27 3.67
C PRO A 76 2.08 15.56 3.12
N GLU A 77 2.07 16.56 3.97
CA GLU A 77 1.13 17.65 3.87
C GLU A 77 1.91 18.90 4.27
N GLU A 78 1.96 19.90 3.39
CA GLU A 78 2.95 20.98 3.49
C GLU A 78 2.87 21.74 4.84
N PRO A 79 4.01 21.88 5.54
CA PRO A 79 4.11 22.71 6.74
C PRO A 79 3.76 24.18 6.50
N GLY A 80 3.27 24.87 7.53
CA GLY A 80 3.09 26.32 7.49
C GLY A 80 1.79 26.83 6.86
N GLY A 81 0.94 25.98 6.28
CA GLY A 81 -0.43 26.35 5.89
C GLY A 81 -1.10 25.38 4.91
N ARG A 82 -2.30 24.92 5.25
CA ARG A 82 -3.13 24.07 4.37
C ARG A 82 -3.88 24.94 3.36
N LYS A 83 -3.93 24.53 2.09
CA LYS A 83 -4.85 25.10 1.12
C LYS A 83 -6.29 24.80 1.54
N PHE A 84 -7.22 25.63 1.09
CA PHE A 84 -8.64 25.45 1.38
C PHE A 84 -9.20 24.10 0.89
N ALA A 85 -8.67 23.59 -0.23
CA ALA A 85 -8.97 22.26 -0.76
C ALA A 85 -7.69 21.41 -0.80
N GLU A 86 -7.42 20.70 0.30
CA GLU A 86 -6.19 19.89 0.44
C GLU A 86 -6.41 18.42 0.04
N PHE A 87 -7.12 18.16 -1.06
CA PHE A 87 -7.43 16.80 -1.50
C PHE A 87 -7.23 16.60 -2.99
N CYS A 88 -6.89 15.37 -3.37
CA CYS A 88 -6.87 14.93 -4.75
C CYS A 88 -8.16 14.19 -5.12
N GLU A 89 -8.36 13.95 -6.43
CA GLU A 89 -9.52 13.23 -6.95
C GLU A 89 -9.69 11.84 -6.30
N ASN A 90 -8.60 11.06 -6.20
CA ASN A 90 -8.64 9.74 -5.57
C ASN A 90 -8.87 9.81 -4.05
N GLY A 91 -8.42 10.88 -3.38
CA GLY A 91 -8.75 11.14 -1.98
C GLY A 91 -10.24 11.44 -1.79
N ALA A 92 -10.84 12.24 -2.67
CA ALA A 92 -12.27 12.51 -2.66
C ALA A 92 -13.09 11.23 -2.90
N LYS A 93 -12.67 10.36 -3.83
CA LYS A 93 -13.29 9.04 -4.06
C LYS A 93 -13.18 8.14 -2.83
N ALA A 94 -12.01 8.08 -2.19
CA ALA A 94 -11.80 7.32 -0.95
C ALA A 94 -12.75 7.76 0.17
N VAL A 95 -12.91 9.08 0.34
CA VAL A 95 -13.85 9.65 1.31
C VAL A 95 -15.29 9.37 0.93
N ALA A 96 -15.66 9.49 -0.35
CA ALA A 96 -17.02 9.18 -0.81
C ALA A 96 -17.39 7.71 -0.55
N GLU A 97 -16.44 6.81 -0.76
CA GLU A 97 -16.60 5.37 -0.53
C GLU A 97 -16.81 5.03 0.96
N GLU A 98 -16.04 5.67 1.87
CA GLU A 98 -16.15 5.45 3.32
C GLU A 98 -17.35 6.18 3.94
N ALA A 99 -17.61 7.43 3.54
CA ALA A 99 -18.66 8.28 4.08
C ALA A 99 -20.01 8.11 3.38
N THR A 100 -20.17 7.05 2.58
CA THR A 100 -21.43 6.72 1.91
C THR A 100 -22.61 6.65 2.89
N LYS A 101 -23.82 6.96 2.40
CA LYS A 101 -25.07 6.80 3.17
C LYS A 101 -25.68 5.40 3.03
N ARG A 102 -25.14 4.58 2.13
CA ARG A 102 -25.58 3.20 1.91
C ARG A 102 -25.12 2.33 3.07
N VAL A 103 -25.95 1.37 3.46
CA VAL A 103 -25.70 0.52 4.61
C VAL A 103 -26.03 -0.94 4.30
N VAL A 104 -25.24 -1.82 4.89
CA VAL A 104 -25.44 -3.27 4.92
C VAL A 104 -25.95 -3.63 6.32
N THR A 105 -27.17 -4.14 6.39
CA THR A 105 -27.88 -4.48 7.64
C THR A 105 -28.08 -6.00 7.77
N PRO A 106 -28.52 -6.51 8.93
CA PRO A 106 -28.87 -7.93 9.06
C PRO A 106 -29.89 -8.40 8.01
N GLU A 107 -30.84 -7.56 7.58
CA GLU A 107 -31.80 -7.90 6.52
C GLU A 107 -31.16 -8.04 5.13
N PHE A 108 -29.99 -7.44 4.89
CA PHE A 108 -29.22 -7.72 3.68
C PHE A 108 -28.68 -9.15 3.73
N PHE A 109 -28.04 -9.52 4.85
CA PHE A 109 -27.49 -10.87 5.03
C PHE A 109 -28.55 -11.96 5.09
N ALA A 110 -29.79 -11.64 5.48
CA ALA A 110 -30.92 -12.58 5.40
C ALA A 110 -31.44 -12.80 3.97
N ARG A 111 -31.13 -11.90 3.02
CA ARG A 111 -31.55 -12.01 1.60
C ARG A 111 -30.48 -12.64 0.70
N HIS A 112 -29.21 -12.52 1.08
CA HIS A 112 -28.09 -13.00 0.28
C HIS A 112 -27.37 -14.14 0.98
N SER A 113 -27.41 -15.32 0.36
CA SER A 113 -26.61 -16.46 0.80
C SER A 113 -25.13 -16.23 0.50
N ILE A 114 -24.25 -16.98 1.15
CA ILE A 114 -22.81 -16.96 0.85
C ILE A 114 -22.56 -17.29 -0.62
N ALA A 115 -23.27 -18.27 -1.18
CA ALA A 115 -23.13 -18.66 -2.59
C ALA A 115 -23.52 -17.52 -3.55
N ASP A 116 -24.58 -16.76 -3.25
CA ASP A 116 -24.93 -15.57 -4.04
C ASP A 116 -23.84 -14.50 -3.93
N LEU A 117 -23.40 -14.16 -2.71
CA LEU A 117 -22.35 -13.15 -2.51
C LEU A 117 -21.01 -13.54 -3.15
N GLU A 118 -20.67 -14.82 -3.14
CA GLU A 118 -19.46 -15.34 -3.78
C GLU A 118 -19.48 -15.18 -5.30
N GLY A 119 -20.67 -15.21 -5.93
CA GLY A 119 -20.85 -14.93 -7.36
C GLY A 119 -20.78 -13.45 -7.73
N ARG A 120 -20.82 -12.53 -6.75
CA ARG A 120 -20.78 -11.09 -7.01
C ARG A 120 -19.34 -10.59 -7.22
N PRO A 121 -19.11 -9.66 -8.15
CA PRO A 121 -17.80 -9.05 -8.31
C PRO A 121 -17.44 -8.18 -7.09
N GLU A 122 -16.13 -8.02 -6.83
CA GLU A 122 -15.63 -7.19 -5.71
C GLU A 122 -16.20 -5.77 -5.72
N TYR A 123 -16.34 -5.17 -6.91
CA TYR A 123 -16.95 -3.86 -7.06
C TYR A 123 -18.38 -3.84 -6.52
N TRP A 124 -19.20 -4.85 -6.84
CA TRP A 124 -20.57 -4.96 -6.35
C TRP A 124 -20.62 -5.10 -4.84
N LEU A 125 -19.77 -5.97 -4.25
CA LEU A 125 -19.70 -6.17 -2.80
C LEU A 125 -19.44 -4.86 -2.07
N SER A 126 -18.44 -4.10 -2.50
CA SER A 126 -18.12 -2.80 -1.90
C SER A 126 -19.26 -1.78 -2.08
N GLN A 127 -19.94 -1.76 -3.22
CA GLN A 127 -20.96 -0.75 -3.51
C GLN A 127 -22.23 -0.86 -2.65
N GLN A 128 -22.46 -2.00 -1.96
CA GLN A 128 -23.63 -2.19 -1.08
C GLN A 128 -23.64 -1.29 0.16
N GLY A 129 -22.47 -0.81 0.60
CA GLY A 129 -22.37 0.23 1.64
C GLY A 129 -21.66 -0.19 2.92
N ARG A 130 -21.90 0.56 4.00
CA ARG A 130 -21.23 0.39 5.30
C ARG A 130 -21.89 -0.70 6.15
N LEU A 131 -21.08 -1.56 6.75
CA LEU A 131 -21.53 -2.56 7.73
C LEU A 131 -22.07 -1.88 8.99
N THR A 132 -23.16 -2.42 9.56
CA THR A 132 -23.85 -1.78 10.68
C THR A 132 -23.93 -2.62 11.95
N HIS A 133 -23.97 -3.95 11.85
CA HIS A 133 -24.12 -4.88 12.98
C HIS A 133 -23.07 -5.99 12.90
N PRO A 134 -22.59 -6.52 14.05
CA PRO A 134 -21.82 -7.75 14.04
C PRO A 134 -22.67 -8.90 13.49
N VAL A 135 -22.07 -9.71 12.62
CA VAL A 135 -22.73 -10.91 12.10
C VAL A 135 -21.81 -12.12 12.18
N VAL A 136 -22.41 -13.30 12.33
CA VAL A 136 -21.75 -14.60 12.41
C VAL A 136 -22.28 -15.54 11.33
N LEU A 137 -21.39 -16.34 10.77
CA LEU A 137 -21.72 -17.52 9.98
C LEU A 137 -21.24 -18.73 10.78
N ARG A 138 -22.17 -19.59 11.22
CA ARG A 138 -21.85 -20.81 11.97
C ARG A 138 -21.65 -22.00 11.01
N PRO A 139 -21.01 -23.09 11.47
CA PRO A 139 -20.79 -24.25 10.62
C PRO A 139 -22.09 -24.79 10.04
N GLY A 140 -22.15 -24.92 8.71
CA GLY A 140 -23.32 -25.41 7.98
C GLY A 140 -24.42 -24.38 7.68
N ASP A 141 -24.30 -23.14 8.19
CA ASP A 141 -25.19 -22.05 7.77
C ASP A 141 -24.80 -21.56 6.36
N ASP A 142 -25.80 -21.11 5.60
CA ASP A 142 -25.66 -20.53 4.26
C ASP A 142 -25.85 -19.00 4.23
N HIS A 143 -26.20 -18.39 5.36
CA HIS A 143 -26.40 -16.96 5.54
C HIS A 143 -25.77 -16.48 6.85
N TYR A 144 -25.20 -15.27 6.81
CA TYR A 144 -24.79 -14.56 8.01
C TYR A 144 -26.02 -14.18 8.87
N ARG A 145 -25.89 -14.31 10.19
CA ARG A 145 -26.91 -13.90 11.16
C ARG A 145 -26.35 -12.87 12.14
N GLU A 146 -27.20 -11.97 12.60
CA GLU A 146 -26.80 -11.00 13.64
C GLU A 146 -26.32 -11.72 14.91
N ILE A 147 -25.26 -11.19 15.51
CA ILE A 147 -24.71 -11.65 16.80
C ILE A 147 -24.47 -10.44 17.71
N GLY A 148 -24.73 -10.60 19.00
CA GLY A 148 -24.44 -9.55 19.98
C GLY A 148 -22.94 -9.40 20.23
N TRP A 149 -22.45 -8.18 20.49
CA TRP A 149 -21.04 -7.93 20.79
C TRP A 149 -20.44 -8.83 21.89
N PRO A 150 -21.08 -9.04 23.07
CA PRO A 150 -20.54 -9.94 24.08
C PRO A 150 -20.43 -11.40 23.61
N GLU A 151 -21.37 -11.87 22.79
CA GLU A 151 -21.33 -13.23 22.23
C GLU A 151 -20.24 -13.36 21.17
N ALA A 152 -20.07 -12.35 20.31
CA ALA A 152 -19.00 -12.32 19.32
C ALA A 152 -17.61 -12.34 19.99
N PHE A 153 -17.39 -11.54 21.02
CA PHE A 153 -16.10 -11.55 21.75
C PHE A 153 -15.85 -12.89 22.45
N ARG A 154 -16.88 -13.47 23.07
CA ARG A 154 -16.76 -14.78 23.72
C ARG A 154 -16.40 -15.87 22.70
N LEU A 155 -17.05 -15.88 21.54
CA LEU A 155 -16.74 -16.82 20.47
C LEU A 155 -15.27 -16.73 20.05
N ILE A 156 -14.76 -15.51 19.81
CA ILE A 156 -13.35 -15.31 19.45
C ILE A 156 -12.44 -15.78 20.59
N ALA A 157 -12.74 -15.40 21.83
CA ALA A 157 -11.94 -15.76 22.99
C ALA A 157 -11.89 -17.28 23.21
N ASP A 158 -13.02 -17.97 23.05
CA ASP A 158 -13.12 -19.42 23.22
C ASP A 158 -12.32 -20.18 22.15
N GLU A 159 -12.39 -19.77 20.87
CA GLU A 159 -11.58 -20.36 19.79
C GLU A 159 -10.08 -20.10 19.99
N LEU A 160 -9.69 -18.90 20.45
CA LEU A 160 -8.29 -18.59 20.76
C LEU A 160 -7.76 -19.38 21.97
N ARG A 161 -8.56 -19.56 23.02
CA ARG A 161 -8.18 -20.36 24.21
C ARG A 161 -8.13 -21.86 23.93
N ALA A 162 -8.83 -22.32 22.89
CA ALA A 162 -8.85 -23.72 22.49
C ALA A 162 -7.62 -24.12 21.64
N LEU A 163 -6.76 -23.17 21.26
CA LEU A 163 -5.52 -23.45 20.54
C LEU A 163 -4.51 -24.17 21.44
N ASP A 164 -3.74 -25.08 20.85
CA ASP A 164 -2.69 -25.80 21.56
C ASP A 164 -1.43 -24.92 21.74
N ASP A 165 -1.23 -23.98 20.81
CA ASP A 165 -0.14 -23.00 20.79
C ASP A 165 -0.68 -21.64 20.28
N PRO A 166 -0.37 -20.49 20.94
CA PRO A 166 -0.76 -19.16 20.45
C PRO A 166 -0.34 -18.86 19.00
N ASN A 167 0.74 -19.48 18.52
CA ASN A 167 1.22 -19.34 17.14
C ASN A 167 0.32 -20.02 16.10
N GLU A 168 -0.73 -20.73 16.52
CA GLU A 168 -1.80 -21.20 15.64
C GLU A 168 -2.80 -20.08 15.28
N ALA A 169 -2.61 -18.85 15.78
CA ALA A 169 -3.39 -17.68 15.40
C ALA A 169 -2.57 -16.67 14.57
N VAL A 170 -3.23 -16.03 13.60
CA VAL A 170 -2.67 -14.97 12.75
C VAL A 170 -3.50 -13.70 12.87
N PHE A 171 -2.82 -12.57 13.11
CA PHE A 171 -3.44 -11.27 13.35
C PHE A 171 -2.99 -10.25 12.29
N TYR A 172 -3.69 -10.23 11.15
CA TYR A 172 -3.37 -9.35 10.03
C TYR A 172 -3.78 -7.89 10.27
N THR A 173 -2.98 -6.93 9.81
CA THR A 173 -3.28 -5.50 9.90
C THR A 173 -3.20 -4.78 8.55
N SER A 174 -4.22 -3.98 8.24
CA SER A 174 -4.21 -3.09 7.08
C SER A 174 -3.61 -1.73 7.42
N GLY A 175 -2.91 -1.12 6.45
CA GLY A 175 -2.25 0.20 6.60
C GLY A 175 -3.15 1.40 6.84
N ARG A 176 -4.43 1.20 7.19
CA ARG A 176 -5.42 2.25 7.50
C ARG A 176 -5.76 2.31 8.98
N THR A 177 -5.41 1.30 9.77
CA THR A 177 -5.60 1.28 11.21
C THR A 177 -4.87 2.46 11.84
N SER A 178 -5.43 3.08 12.89
CA SER A 178 -4.80 4.25 13.53
C SER A 178 -3.65 3.85 14.45
N ASN A 179 -2.80 4.81 14.85
CA ASN A 179 -1.70 4.53 15.77
C ASN A 179 -2.18 3.94 17.10
N GLU A 180 -3.25 4.49 17.68
CA GLU A 180 -3.83 3.99 18.93
C GLU A 180 -4.38 2.58 18.79
N ALA A 181 -5.09 2.28 17.70
CA ALA A 181 -5.64 0.95 17.44
C ALA A 181 -4.53 -0.08 17.15
N ALA A 182 -3.53 0.29 16.34
CA ALA A 182 -2.37 -0.54 16.02
C ALA A 182 -1.57 -0.90 17.28
N PHE A 183 -1.27 0.09 18.13
CA PHE A 183 -0.55 -0.14 19.38
C PHE A 183 -1.30 -1.09 20.31
N LEU A 184 -2.62 -0.94 20.44
CA LEU A 184 -3.43 -1.84 21.26
C LEU A 184 -3.56 -3.24 20.65
N TYR A 185 -3.65 -3.33 19.32
CA TYR A 185 -3.79 -4.61 18.64
C TYR A 185 -2.53 -5.46 18.80
N GLN A 186 -1.33 -4.90 18.59
CA GLN A 186 -0.10 -5.64 18.86
C GLN A 186 0.05 -6.00 20.34
N LEU A 187 -0.39 -5.11 21.25
CA LEU A 187 -0.31 -5.38 22.69
C LEU A 187 -1.22 -6.54 23.08
N LEU A 188 -2.43 -6.63 22.50
CA LEU A 188 -3.34 -7.75 22.69
C LEU A 188 -2.70 -9.04 22.19
N VAL A 189 -2.17 -9.03 20.97
CA VAL A 189 -1.58 -10.22 20.32
C VAL A 189 -0.36 -10.75 21.09
N ARG A 190 0.52 -9.84 21.55
CA ARG A 190 1.67 -10.23 22.39
C ARG A 190 1.28 -10.66 23.78
N SER A 191 0.24 -10.07 24.36
CA SER A 191 -0.34 -10.53 25.64
C SER A 191 -1.00 -11.91 25.51
N PHE A 192 -1.54 -12.24 24.32
CA PHE A 192 -2.05 -13.58 24.00
C PHE A 192 -0.91 -14.61 23.82
N GLY A 193 0.27 -14.16 23.36
CA GLY A 193 1.48 -14.98 23.37
C GLY A 193 2.05 -15.32 21.99
N THR A 194 1.73 -14.55 20.94
CA THR A 194 2.34 -14.74 19.61
C THR A 194 2.89 -13.42 19.03
N ASN A 195 3.80 -13.53 18.05
CA ASN A 195 4.28 -12.44 17.21
C ASN A 195 3.74 -12.51 15.77
N ASN A 196 2.74 -13.37 15.50
CA ASN A 196 2.12 -13.52 14.17
C ASN A 196 1.28 -12.29 13.78
N LEU A 197 1.98 -11.22 13.39
CA LEU A 197 1.45 -9.89 13.06
C LEU A 197 1.80 -9.53 11.60
N PRO A 198 1.30 -10.28 10.60
CA PRO A 198 1.50 -9.90 9.21
C PRO A 198 0.78 -8.58 8.93
N ASP A 199 1.36 -7.76 8.06
CA ASP A 199 0.76 -6.49 7.69
C ASP A 199 0.94 -6.17 6.22
N CYS A 200 0.14 -5.21 5.74
CA CYS A 200 0.11 -4.85 4.33
C CYS A 200 1.46 -4.37 3.77
N SER A 201 2.41 -3.95 4.60
CA SER A 201 3.75 -3.56 4.20
C SER A 201 4.64 -4.75 3.82
N ASN A 202 4.40 -5.96 4.35
CA ASN A 202 5.05 -7.20 3.88
C ASN A 202 4.88 -7.35 2.36
N MET A 203 3.72 -6.96 1.84
CA MET A 203 3.38 -7.00 0.41
C MET A 203 3.83 -5.76 -0.38
N CYS A 204 4.20 -4.68 0.31
CA CYS A 204 4.50 -3.39 -0.30
C CYS A 204 5.97 -3.00 -0.17
N HIS A 205 6.37 -2.50 0.99
CA HIS A 205 7.65 -1.81 1.20
C HIS A 205 8.57 -2.54 2.20
N GLU A 206 8.31 -3.80 2.53
CA GLU A 206 9.26 -4.59 3.34
C GLU A 206 10.65 -4.61 2.69
N SER A 207 10.73 -4.71 1.36
CA SER A 207 12.00 -4.58 0.62
C SER A 207 12.69 -3.22 0.83
N SER A 208 11.93 -2.11 0.92
CA SER A 208 12.50 -0.80 1.29
C SER A 208 13.04 -0.82 2.72
N GLY A 209 12.27 -1.37 3.66
CA GLY A 209 12.67 -1.49 5.07
C GLY A 209 13.97 -2.28 5.23
N ALA A 210 14.01 -3.49 4.67
CA ALA A 210 15.18 -4.37 4.71
C ALA A 210 16.43 -3.69 4.16
N SER A 211 16.34 -3.04 2.99
CA SER A 211 17.47 -2.37 2.36
C SER A 211 17.96 -1.17 3.18
N LEU A 212 17.05 -0.33 3.68
CA LEU A 212 17.41 0.91 4.35
C LEU A 212 17.88 0.67 5.80
N VAL A 213 17.37 -0.35 6.49
CA VAL A 213 17.91 -0.76 7.79
C VAL A 213 19.37 -1.20 7.65
N GLU A 214 19.71 -1.96 6.62
CA GLU A 214 21.09 -2.38 6.36
C GLU A 214 21.99 -1.20 5.94
N SER A 215 21.48 -0.32 5.08
CA SER A 215 22.27 0.79 4.49
C SER A 215 22.44 1.97 5.44
N ILE A 216 21.39 2.38 6.16
CA ILE A 216 21.37 3.60 6.98
C ILE A 216 20.81 3.41 8.39
N GLY A 217 20.44 2.19 8.78
CA GLY A 217 19.97 1.86 10.12
C GLY A 217 18.48 2.16 10.38
N ILE A 218 17.80 2.82 9.45
CA ILE A 218 16.38 3.20 9.59
C ILE A 218 15.61 2.84 8.32
N GLY A 219 14.54 2.06 8.48
CA GLY A 219 13.66 1.60 7.38
C GLY A 219 12.69 2.64 6.82
N LYS A 220 12.92 3.94 7.04
CA LYS A 220 12.02 5.06 6.72
C LYS A 220 12.67 6.02 5.71
N GLY A 221 11.86 6.92 5.14
CA GLY A 221 12.39 7.96 4.25
C GLY A 221 13.21 9.00 5.02
N SER A 222 14.30 9.45 4.40
CA SER A 222 15.27 10.38 4.99
C SER A 222 15.08 11.83 4.54
N VAL A 223 13.88 12.19 4.06
CA VAL A 223 13.57 13.51 3.49
C VAL A 223 12.26 14.08 4.03
N THR A 224 12.10 15.40 3.94
CA THR A 224 10.84 16.12 4.14
C THR A 224 10.21 16.54 2.81
N VAL A 225 9.04 17.18 2.86
CA VAL A 225 8.44 17.80 1.66
C VAL A 225 9.30 18.97 1.16
N GLU A 226 9.88 19.73 2.08
CA GLU A 226 10.80 20.83 1.79
C GLU A 226 12.04 20.34 1.06
N ASP A 227 12.58 19.18 1.44
CA ASP A 227 13.72 18.58 0.74
C ASP A 227 13.35 18.23 -0.71
N VAL A 228 12.17 17.65 -0.95
CA VAL A 228 11.72 17.38 -2.32
C VAL A 228 11.58 18.69 -3.12
N ALA A 229 11.02 19.74 -2.51
CA ALA A 229 10.86 21.04 -3.17
C ALA A 229 12.21 21.77 -3.40
N GLY A 230 13.22 21.49 -2.58
CA GLY A 230 14.55 22.11 -2.60
C GLY A 230 15.62 21.32 -3.38
N ALA A 231 15.28 20.19 -3.98
CA ALA A 231 16.20 19.35 -4.75
C ALA A 231 16.60 19.97 -6.11
N ASP A 232 17.82 19.69 -6.56
CA ASP A 232 18.28 20.01 -7.92
C ASP A 232 17.89 18.89 -8.91
N LEU A 233 17.88 17.66 -8.42
CA LEU A 233 17.50 16.47 -9.17
C LEU A 233 16.52 15.63 -8.35
N ILE A 234 15.41 15.25 -8.97
CA ILE A 234 14.45 14.30 -8.41
C ILE A 234 14.38 13.09 -9.33
N VAL A 235 14.66 11.91 -8.79
CA VAL A 235 14.50 10.65 -9.51
C VAL A 235 13.21 10.00 -9.04
N ILE A 236 12.28 9.72 -9.94
CA ILE A 236 11.01 9.05 -9.64
C ILE A 236 11.04 7.67 -10.29
N ALA A 237 11.32 6.63 -9.51
CA ALA A 237 11.50 5.27 -9.99
C ALA A 237 10.36 4.34 -9.56
N GLY A 238 9.77 3.62 -10.52
CA GLY A 238 8.72 2.63 -10.25
C GLY A 238 7.48 3.19 -9.54
N GLN A 239 7.15 4.45 -9.80
CA GLN A 239 6.03 5.18 -9.19
C GLN A 239 5.15 5.85 -10.25
N ASN A 240 3.85 5.95 -9.98
CA ASN A 240 2.89 6.74 -10.75
C ASN A 240 2.20 7.78 -9.85
N PRO A 241 2.79 8.98 -9.67
CA PRO A 241 2.23 10.01 -8.79
C PRO A 241 0.86 10.50 -9.27
N GLY A 242 0.58 10.47 -10.59
CA GLY A 242 -0.71 10.86 -11.19
C GLY A 242 -1.94 10.16 -10.63
N THR A 243 -1.77 8.89 -10.27
CA THR A 243 -2.85 8.05 -9.74
C THR A 243 -2.67 7.77 -8.25
N ASN A 244 -1.44 7.51 -7.83
CA ASN A 244 -1.16 6.94 -6.51
C ASN A 244 -0.88 7.99 -5.43
N HIS A 245 -0.26 9.10 -5.82
CA HIS A 245 0.15 10.18 -4.90
C HIS A 245 -0.08 11.56 -5.54
N PRO A 246 -1.30 11.93 -5.99
CA PRO A 246 -1.46 13.13 -6.82
C PRO A 246 -1.09 14.44 -6.09
N ARG A 247 -1.11 14.46 -4.76
CA ARG A 247 -0.63 15.59 -3.96
C ARG A 247 0.87 15.87 -4.14
N MET A 248 1.67 14.84 -4.45
CA MET A 248 3.08 14.99 -4.78
C MET A 248 3.30 15.87 -6.01
N LEU A 249 2.38 15.88 -6.97
CA LEU A 249 2.52 16.65 -8.20
C LEU A 249 2.64 18.16 -7.94
N SER A 250 1.95 18.69 -6.93
CA SER A 250 2.09 20.11 -6.54
C SER A 250 3.48 20.42 -5.96
N VAL A 251 4.11 19.46 -5.28
CA VAL A 251 5.48 19.59 -4.75
C VAL A 251 6.49 19.50 -5.90
N LEU A 252 6.29 18.58 -6.85
CA LEU A 252 7.12 18.49 -8.06
C LEU A 252 7.02 19.76 -8.91
N GLU A 253 5.82 20.34 -9.06
CA GLU A 253 5.63 21.63 -9.74
C GLU A 253 6.46 22.75 -9.08
N LYS A 254 6.50 22.79 -7.74
CA LYS A 254 7.32 23.73 -6.97
C LYS A 254 8.81 23.50 -7.18
N ALA A 255 9.27 22.25 -7.13
CA ALA A 255 10.65 21.90 -7.41
C ALA A 255 11.07 22.34 -8.83
N LYS A 256 10.23 22.08 -9.84
CA LYS A 256 10.45 22.54 -11.22
C LYS A 256 10.56 24.07 -11.30
N ALA A 257 9.68 24.80 -10.59
CA ALA A 257 9.74 26.26 -10.52
C ALA A 257 11.03 26.76 -9.84
N ASN A 258 11.61 25.97 -8.94
CA ASN A 258 12.91 26.23 -8.30
C ASN A 258 14.11 25.80 -9.17
N GLY A 259 13.88 25.26 -10.38
CA GLY A 259 14.93 24.87 -11.31
C GLY A 259 15.27 23.37 -11.31
N ALA A 260 14.56 22.54 -10.53
CA ALA A 260 14.84 21.12 -10.44
C ALA A 260 14.71 20.41 -11.81
N LYS A 261 15.56 19.40 -11.99
CA LYS A 261 15.44 18.40 -13.03
C LYS A 261 14.75 17.15 -12.49
N ILE A 262 13.93 16.50 -13.32
CA ILE A 262 13.22 15.28 -12.93
C ILE A 262 13.52 14.16 -13.93
N ILE A 263 13.99 13.02 -13.41
CA ILE A 263 14.12 11.76 -14.15
C ILE A 263 12.96 10.86 -13.73
N ALA A 264 12.15 10.41 -14.68
CA ALA A 264 11.10 9.44 -14.44
C ALA A 264 11.51 8.08 -15.01
N VAL A 265 11.65 7.08 -14.15
CA VAL A 265 12.01 5.69 -14.51
C VAL A 265 10.77 4.82 -14.36
N ASN A 266 10.15 4.44 -15.48
CA ASN A 266 8.92 3.65 -15.48
C ASN A 266 8.74 2.94 -16.84
N PRO A 267 8.31 1.66 -16.89
CA PRO A 267 7.99 0.99 -18.15
C PRO A 267 6.83 1.65 -18.92
N LEU A 268 5.87 2.28 -18.23
CA LEU A 268 4.73 2.91 -18.88
C LEU A 268 4.84 4.44 -18.86
N PRO A 269 4.53 5.14 -19.97
CA PRO A 269 4.49 6.60 -20.03
C PRO A 269 3.20 7.12 -19.34
N GLU A 270 3.23 7.17 -18.01
CA GLU A 270 2.08 7.58 -17.19
C GLU A 270 1.80 9.08 -17.29
N ALA A 271 0.53 9.48 -17.39
CA ALA A 271 0.11 10.89 -17.54
C ALA A 271 0.73 11.81 -16.47
N GLY A 272 0.76 11.38 -15.21
CA GLY A 272 1.32 12.16 -14.10
C GLY A 272 2.85 12.27 -14.08
N LEU A 273 3.57 11.49 -14.91
CA LEU A 273 5.02 11.62 -15.11
C LEU A 273 5.36 12.54 -16.30
N ILE A 274 4.40 12.72 -17.21
CA ILE A 274 4.57 13.54 -18.41
C ILE A 274 4.16 14.98 -18.13
N ARG A 275 2.91 15.20 -17.68
CA ARG A 275 2.36 16.54 -17.53
C ARG A 275 1.30 16.68 -16.43
N PHE A 276 1.38 17.77 -15.68
CA PHE A 276 0.45 18.10 -14.60
C PHE A 276 -0.28 19.44 -14.83
N LYS A 277 -1.60 19.46 -14.57
CA LYS A 277 -2.40 20.69 -14.52
C LYS A 277 -2.98 20.89 -13.12
N ASP A 278 -2.48 21.88 -12.39
CA ASP A 278 -3.03 22.25 -11.08
C ASP A 278 -4.35 23.04 -11.23
N PRO A 279 -5.52 22.43 -10.98
CA PRO A 279 -6.81 23.10 -11.18
C PRO A 279 -7.03 24.27 -10.21
N GLN A 280 -6.18 24.43 -9.19
CA GLN A 280 -6.28 25.52 -8.20
C GLN A 280 -5.57 26.80 -8.66
N LYS A 281 -4.83 26.77 -9.78
CA LYS A 281 -4.12 27.92 -10.34
C LYS A 281 -4.71 28.31 -11.70
N VAL A 282 -4.71 29.61 -12.00
CA VAL A 282 -5.30 30.15 -13.25
C VAL A 282 -4.67 29.51 -14.50
N HIS A 283 -3.36 29.24 -14.50
CA HIS A 283 -2.68 28.57 -15.61
C HIS A 283 -2.98 27.07 -15.73
N GLY A 284 -3.47 26.39 -14.69
CA GLY A 284 -3.94 25.01 -14.78
C GLY A 284 -5.41 24.88 -15.23
N VAL A 285 -6.13 26.01 -15.33
CA VAL A 285 -7.49 26.09 -15.90
C VAL A 285 -7.47 26.57 -17.36
N VAL A 286 -6.52 27.42 -17.76
CA VAL A 286 -6.46 28.03 -19.11
C VAL A 286 -5.15 27.74 -19.88
N GLY A 287 -4.11 27.16 -19.26
CA GLY A 287 -2.80 26.89 -19.88
C GLY A 287 -2.52 25.42 -20.23
N GLN A 288 -1.31 25.15 -20.77
CA GLN A 288 -0.90 23.81 -21.22
C GLN A 288 -0.48 22.85 -20.09
N GLY A 289 -0.33 23.32 -18.84
CA GLY A 289 0.20 22.52 -17.72
C GLY A 289 1.74 22.51 -17.66
N VAL A 290 2.30 21.88 -16.63
CA VAL A 290 3.75 21.79 -16.41
C VAL A 290 4.25 20.41 -16.84
N ALA A 291 5.24 20.38 -17.73
CA ALA A 291 5.96 19.15 -18.06
C ALA A 291 6.77 18.70 -16.84
N ILE A 292 6.57 17.47 -16.39
CA ILE A 292 7.15 16.98 -15.14
C ILE A 292 8.54 16.41 -15.41
N ALA A 293 8.65 15.31 -16.16
CA ALA A 293 9.94 14.69 -16.47
C ALA A 293 10.74 15.49 -17.51
N ASP A 294 12.01 15.77 -17.21
CA ASP A 294 13.00 16.23 -18.19
C ASP A 294 13.58 15.04 -18.98
N GLU A 295 13.69 13.87 -18.34
CA GLU A 295 14.11 12.62 -18.97
C GLU A 295 13.16 11.49 -18.54
N PHE A 296 12.58 10.79 -19.52
CA PHE A 296 11.74 9.61 -19.28
C PHE A 296 12.50 8.35 -19.71
N VAL A 297 12.89 7.55 -18.73
CA VAL A 297 13.60 6.28 -18.90
C VAL A 297 12.58 5.16 -18.94
N GLN A 298 12.24 4.70 -20.16
CA GLN A 298 11.29 3.61 -20.37
C GLN A 298 11.95 2.25 -20.08
N ILE A 299 12.16 1.98 -18.79
CA ILE A 299 12.89 0.81 -18.29
C ILE A 299 12.15 -0.51 -18.59
N ARG A 300 12.89 -1.57 -18.91
CA ARG A 300 12.40 -2.96 -18.81
C ARG A 300 12.19 -3.35 -17.34
N LEU A 301 11.18 -4.19 -17.09
CA LEU A 301 10.84 -4.65 -15.74
C LEU A 301 12.03 -5.35 -15.07
N GLY A 302 12.43 -4.86 -13.90
CA GLY A 302 13.56 -5.39 -13.14
C GLY A 302 14.94 -4.93 -13.63
N GLY A 303 15.01 -4.03 -14.62
CA GLY A 303 16.26 -3.44 -15.12
C GLY A 303 16.81 -2.31 -14.27
N ASP A 304 16.09 -1.83 -13.26
CA ASP A 304 16.45 -0.65 -12.46
C ASP A 304 17.79 -0.81 -11.73
N MET A 305 18.10 -2.01 -11.20
CA MET A 305 19.41 -2.26 -10.56
C MET A 305 20.55 -2.02 -11.55
N ALA A 306 20.40 -2.49 -12.80
CA ALA A 306 21.38 -2.27 -13.86
C ALA A 306 21.49 -0.79 -14.26
N LEU A 307 20.37 -0.05 -14.28
CA LEU A 307 20.39 1.39 -14.53
C LEU A 307 21.26 2.11 -13.50
N PHE A 308 21.03 1.88 -12.21
CA PHE A 308 21.78 2.56 -11.16
C PHE A 308 23.24 2.09 -11.07
N ALA A 309 23.52 0.81 -11.32
CA ALA A 309 24.89 0.31 -11.44
C ALA A 309 25.65 0.95 -12.62
N GLY A 310 24.99 1.11 -13.77
CA GLY A 310 25.54 1.83 -14.92
C GLY A 310 25.78 3.31 -14.64
N VAL A 311 24.85 3.97 -13.94
CA VAL A 311 25.04 5.34 -13.46
C VAL A 311 26.23 5.43 -12.50
N ALA A 312 26.33 4.54 -11.51
CA ALA A 312 27.44 4.49 -10.58
C ALA A 312 28.79 4.39 -11.31
N ARG A 313 28.89 3.49 -12.29
CA ARG A 313 30.07 3.35 -13.14
C ARG A 313 30.43 4.66 -13.83
N LEU A 314 29.46 5.32 -14.49
CA LEU A 314 29.70 6.56 -15.23
C LEU A 314 30.04 7.75 -14.31
N LEU A 315 29.51 7.77 -13.09
CA LEU A 315 29.86 8.75 -12.07
C LEU A 315 31.31 8.57 -11.59
N LEU A 316 31.75 7.33 -11.35
CA LEU A 316 33.14 7.03 -11.01
C LEU A 316 34.09 7.38 -12.16
N GLU A 317 33.73 7.06 -13.40
CA GLU A 317 34.52 7.46 -14.57
C GLU A 317 34.60 8.99 -14.74
N ALA A 318 33.55 9.72 -14.35
CA ALA A 318 33.56 11.18 -14.34
C ALA A 318 34.47 11.74 -13.24
N ASP A 319 34.44 11.14 -12.05
CA ASP A 319 35.36 11.49 -10.96
C ASP A 319 36.82 11.15 -11.33
N ASP A 320 37.09 10.01 -11.97
CA ASP A 320 38.43 9.63 -12.42
C ASP A 320 39.00 10.65 -13.43
N ARG A 321 38.14 11.30 -14.23
CA ARG A 321 38.54 12.40 -15.15
C ARG A 321 38.76 13.73 -14.44
N SER A 322 38.09 13.96 -13.32
CA SER A 322 38.19 15.19 -12.52
C SER A 322 38.04 14.85 -11.03
N PRO A 323 39.11 14.39 -10.37
CA PRO A 323 39.03 13.83 -9.02
C PRO A 323 38.38 14.78 -8.00
N GLY A 324 37.43 14.25 -7.22
CA GLY A 324 36.71 15.00 -6.19
C GLY A 324 35.59 15.90 -6.72
N SER A 325 35.21 15.77 -8.00
CA SER A 325 34.10 16.53 -8.58
C SER A 325 32.74 15.85 -8.45
N VAL A 326 32.71 14.52 -8.25
CA VAL A 326 31.46 13.75 -8.18
C VAL A 326 31.36 12.96 -6.89
N VAL A 327 32.45 12.33 -6.46
CA VAL A 327 32.51 11.49 -5.26
C VAL A 327 32.78 12.36 -4.03
N ASP A 328 31.87 12.32 -3.05
CA ASP A 328 32.02 13.07 -1.80
C ASP A 328 32.90 12.28 -0.81
N ARG A 329 34.22 12.44 -0.95
CA ARG A 329 35.22 11.74 -0.13
C ARG A 329 35.12 12.08 1.35
N ASP A 330 34.87 13.36 1.67
CA ASP A 330 34.73 13.79 3.07
C ASP A 330 33.52 13.11 3.72
N PHE A 331 32.40 12.99 3.02
CA PHE A 331 31.25 12.25 3.52
C PHE A 331 31.58 10.76 3.70
N ILE A 332 32.20 10.14 2.70
CA ILE A 332 32.51 8.70 2.72
C ILE A 332 33.44 8.36 3.88
N ASP A 333 34.54 9.10 4.05
CA ASP A 333 35.56 8.78 5.05
C ASP A 333 35.01 8.91 6.48
N ASN A 334 34.18 9.93 6.72
CA ASN A 334 33.61 10.20 8.03
C ASN A 334 32.38 9.33 8.35
N TYR A 335 31.50 9.09 7.37
CA TYR A 335 30.16 8.57 7.61
C TYR A 335 29.84 7.24 6.94
N CYS A 336 30.73 6.69 6.09
CA CYS A 336 30.45 5.45 5.37
C CYS A 336 31.43 4.30 5.66
N ALA A 337 30.98 3.08 5.37
CA ALA A 337 31.77 1.86 5.37
C ALA A 337 31.56 1.09 4.05
N GLY A 338 32.60 0.38 3.58
CA GLY A 338 32.51 -0.50 2.40
C GLY A 338 32.66 0.17 1.03
N PHE A 339 33.05 1.45 0.96
CA PHE A 339 33.11 2.18 -0.32
C PHE A 339 34.10 1.59 -1.33
N ASP A 340 35.31 1.20 -0.89
CA ASP A 340 36.35 0.74 -1.82
C ASP A 340 35.94 -0.55 -2.55
N GLU A 341 35.32 -1.48 -1.83
CA GLU A 341 34.76 -2.72 -2.41
C GLU A 341 33.64 -2.40 -3.40
N TYR A 342 32.74 -1.48 -3.04
CA TYR A 342 31.66 -1.03 -3.93
C TYR A 342 32.20 -0.35 -5.19
N ALA A 343 33.17 0.55 -5.04
CA ALA A 343 33.75 1.27 -6.16
C ALA A 343 34.49 0.34 -7.12
N ALA A 344 35.12 -0.73 -6.62
CA ALA A 344 35.70 -1.79 -7.45
C ALA A 344 34.62 -2.55 -8.23
N GLN A 345 33.53 -2.95 -7.57
CA GLN A 345 32.40 -3.61 -8.23
C GLN A 345 31.75 -2.72 -9.29
N ALA A 346 31.45 -1.46 -8.97
CA ALA A 346 30.80 -0.52 -9.86
C ALA A 346 31.65 -0.24 -11.12
N ARG A 347 32.98 -0.15 -11.01
CA ARG A 347 33.87 -0.03 -12.18
C ARG A 347 33.87 -1.27 -13.07
N ALA A 348 33.60 -2.45 -12.51
CA ALA A 348 33.55 -3.71 -13.24
C ALA A 348 32.20 -3.98 -13.93
N VAL A 349 31.17 -3.16 -13.70
CA VAL A 349 29.84 -3.31 -14.32
C VAL A 349 29.96 -3.23 -15.84
N ASP A 350 29.58 -4.27 -16.57
CA ASP A 350 29.56 -4.24 -18.03
C ASP A 350 28.41 -3.37 -18.57
N ILE A 351 28.74 -2.39 -19.42
CA ILE A 351 27.75 -1.47 -19.99
C ILE A 351 26.82 -2.19 -20.96
N ASP A 352 27.29 -3.17 -21.73
CA ASP A 352 26.42 -3.87 -22.67
C ASP A 352 25.32 -4.65 -21.94
N THR A 353 25.68 -5.30 -20.82
CA THR A 353 24.72 -5.90 -19.89
C THR A 353 23.72 -4.87 -19.34
N VAL A 354 24.16 -3.65 -19.00
CA VAL A 354 23.25 -2.57 -18.56
C VAL A 354 22.26 -2.20 -19.66
N LEU A 355 22.70 -2.03 -20.90
CA LEU A 355 21.82 -1.67 -22.02
C LEU A 355 20.81 -2.78 -22.32
N GLU A 356 21.22 -4.05 -22.23
CA GLU A 356 20.32 -5.19 -22.37
C GLU A 356 19.27 -5.22 -21.26
N ALA A 357 19.69 -5.16 -19.99
CA ALA A 357 18.81 -5.27 -18.84
C ALA A 357 17.80 -4.11 -18.76
N THR A 358 18.23 -2.89 -19.10
CA THR A 358 17.40 -1.69 -19.03
C THR A 358 16.53 -1.50 -20.27
N GLY A 359 17.01 -1.96 -21.44
CA GLY A 359 16.40 -1.68 -22.74
C GLY A 359 16.61 -0.25 -23.25
N ILE A 360 17.48 0.55 -22.63
CA ILE A 360 17.75 1.93 -23.04
C ILE A 360 19.02 2.05 -23.89
N SER A 361 19.16 3.19 -24.58
CA SER A 361 20.36 3.49 -25.35
C SER A 361 21.52 3.97 -24.46
N ARG A 362 22.76 3.74 -24.90
CA ARG A 362 23.96 4.29 -24.25
C ARG A 362 23.89 5.81 -24.09
N THR A 363 23.44 6.51 -25.13
CA THR A 363 23.28 7.97 -25.09
C THR A 363 22.29 8.42 -24.02
N GLN A 364 21.20 7.67 -23.80
CA GLN A 364 20.26 7.98 -22.72
C GLN A 364 20.87 7.73 -21.34
N LEU A 365 21.59 6.62 -21.16
CA LEU A 365 22.31 6.32 -19.93
C LEU A 365 23.33 7.44 -19.60
N GLU A 366 24.09 7.90 -20.59
CA GLU A 366 25.05 9.00 -20.43
C GLU A 366 24.37 10.33 -20.08
N ARG A 367 23.20 10.64 -20.67
CA ARG A 367 22.41 11.83 -20.28
C ARG A 367 21.93 11.74 -18.84
N VAL A 368 21.41 10.58 -18.43
CA VAL A 368 20.99 10.34 -17.04
C VAL A 368 22.16 10.55 -16.09
N ALA A 369 23.31 9.93 -16.36
CA ALA A 369 24.51 10.09 -15.55
C ALA A 369 24.97 11.56 -15.49
N ALA A 370 24.92 12.30 -16.60
CA ALA A 370 25.26 13.72 -16.63
C ALA A 370 24.33 14.58 -15.75
N MET A 371 23.03 14.25 -15.68
CA MET A 371 22.11 14.92 -14.76
C MET A 371 22.48 14.65 -13.30
N PHE A 372 22.91 13.42 -12.97
CA PHE A 372 23.46 13.13 -11.65
C PHE A 372 24.74 13.93 -11.39
N VAL A 373 25.71 13.96 -12.31
CA VAL A 373 26.96 14.74 -12.15
C VAL A 373 26.66 16.22 -11.84
N ALA A 374 25.69 16.82 -12.54
CA ALA A 374 25.36 18.23 -12.39
C ALA A 374 24.59 18.59 -11.11
N SER A 375 23.98 17.60 -10.43
CA SER A 375 23.14 17.84 -9.25
C SER A 375 23.97 17.99 -7.99
N GLU A 376 23.71 18.99 -7.15
CA GLU A 376 24.29 19.06 -5.80
C GLU A 376 23.35 18.49 -4.74
N ARG A 377 22.06 18.39 -5.05
CA ARG A 377 21.00 17.94 -4.14
C ARG A 377 20.07 16.99 -4.89
N THR A 378 20.24 15.69 -4.66
CA THR A 378 19.46 14.63 -5.31
C THR A 378 18.51 13.95 -4.33
N VAL A 379 17.23 13.89 -4.67
CA VAL A 379 16.24 13.06 -3.99
C VAL A 379 15.85 11.88 -4.88
N ALA A 380 15.95 10.66 -4.35
CA ALA A 380 15.48 9.46 -5.01
C ALA A 380 14.14 9.00 -4.42
N CYS A 381 13.07 9.15 -5.19
CA CYS A 381 11.71 8.71 -4.87
C CYS A 381 11.42 7.36 -5.51
N TRP A 382 10.88 6.41 -4.74
CA TRP A 382 10.44 5.14 -5.32
C TRP A 382 9.21 4.52 -4.66
N ALA A 383 8.59 3.58 -5.37
CA ALA A 383 7.44 2.81 -4.90
C ALA A 383 7.48 1.35 -5.40
N MET A 384 6.30 0.79 -5.69
CA MET A 384 6.11 -0.65 -5.91
C MET A 384 6.77 -1.21 -7.15
N GLY A 385 7.08 -0.38 -8.14
CA GLY A 385 7.82 -0.82 -9.33
C GLY A 385 9.25 -1.28 -9.01
N LEU A 386 9.75 -1.05 -7.79
CA LEU A 386 11.06 -1.55 -7.35
C LEU A 386 10.92 -2.61 -6.24
N THR A 387 9.97 -2.45 -5.32
CA THR A 387 9.92 -3.26 -4.10
C THR A 387 9.36 -4.67 -4.30
N GLN A 388 8.62 -4.92 -5.38
CA GLN A 388 7.92 -6.18 -5.68
C GLN A 388 8.64 -7.01 -6.77
N HIS A 389 9.97 -7.08 -6.67
CA HIS A 389 10.88 -7.85 -7.51
C HIS A 389 11.68 -8.88 -6.68
N ARG A 390 12.14 -9.95 -7.31
CA ARG A 390 12.94 -11.00 -6.65
C ARG A 390 14.23 -10.44 -6.00
N HIS A 391 14.85 -9.48 -6.66
CA HIS A 391 16.09 -8.78 -6.26
C HIS A 391 15.83 -7.36 -5.74
N ALA A 392 14.61 -7.06 -5.27
CA ALA A 392 14.19 -5.72 -4.86
C ALA A 392 15.11 -5.06 -3.81
N VAL A 393 15.56 -5.82 -2.81
CA VAL A 393 16.41 -5.27 -1.74
C VAL A 393 17.77 -4.83 -2.32
N SER A 394 18.38 -5.64 -3.17
CA SER A 394 19.66 -5.33 -3.82
C SER A 394 19.54 -4.14 -4.78
N MET A 395 18.44 -4.07 -5.52
CA MET A 395 18.11 -2.95 -6.39
C MET A 395 17.98 -1.63 -5.62
N ILE A 396 17.29 -1.62 -4.48
CA ILE A 396 17.15 -0.42 -3.64
C ILE A 396 18.49 -0.05 -2.99
N SER A 397 19.30 -1.03 -2.59
CA SER A 397 20.63 -0.79 -2.06
C SER A 397 21.54 -0.11 -3.08
N GLU A 398 21.43 -0.45 -4.36
CA GLU A 398 22.20 0.21 -5.43
C GLU A 398 21.83 1.70 -5.57
N ILE A 399 20.56 2.04 -5.43
CA ILE A 399 20.10 3.45 -5.38
C ILE A 399 20.72 4.16 -4.17
N SER A 400 20.70 3.52 -3.00
CA SER A 400 21.34 4.04 -1.80
C SER A 400 22.83 4.26 -2.00
N ASN A 401 23.54 3.31 -2.61
CA ASN A 401 24.97 3.43 -2.90
C ASN A 401 25.28 4.65 -3.79
N VAL A 402 24.51 4.87 -4.86
CA VAL A 402 24.70 6.05 -5.73
C VAL A 402 24.55 7.36 -4.95
N LEU A 403 23.55 7.45 -4.05
CA LEU A 403 23.35 8.63 -3.23
C LEU A 403 24.42 8.79 -2.13
N LEU A 404 24.85 7.70 -1.49
CA LEU A 404 25.90 7.71 -0.47
C LEU A 404 27.25 8.14 -1.07
N MET A 405 27.60 7.65 -2.25
CA MET A 405 28.83 8.03 -2.97
C MET A 405 28.91 9.54 -3.20
N ARG A 406 27.76 10.21 -3.24
CA ARG A 406 27.62 11.64 -3.50
C ARG A 406 27.26 12.47 -2.27
N GLY A 407 27.29 11.89 -1.07
CA GLY A 407 26.99 12.61 0.18
C GLY A 407 25.55 13.12 0.30
N MET A 408 24.60 12.47 -0.39
CA MET A 408 23.20 12.93 -0.54
C MET A 408 22.30 12.57 0.66
N ILE A 409 22.85 12.40 1.86
CA ILE A 409 22.10 12.10 3.09
C ILE A 409 22.49 13.10 4.19
N GLY A 410 21.50 13.52 4.98
CA GLY A 410 21.68 14.57 5.98
C GLY A 410 22.04 15.93 5.37
N LYS A 411 21.52 16.20 4.17
CA LYS A 411 21.75 17.43 3.39
C LYS A 411 20.38 17.95 2.92
N PRO A 412 20.03 19.23 3.19
CA PRO A 412 18.77 19.80 2.72
C PRO A 412 18.62 19.67 1.20
N GLY A 413 17.46 19.21 0.75
CA GLY A 413 17.21 18.96 -0.67
C GLY A 413 17.70 17.61 -1.20
N ALA A 414 18.18 16.71 -0.34
CA ALA A 414 18.73 15.42 -0.76
C ALA A 414 18.32 14.27 0.16
N GLY A 415 18.17 13.07 -0.42
CA GLY A 415 17.95 11.85 0.37
C GLY A 415 17.09 10.79 -0.30
N LEU A 416 16.73 9.81 0.52
CA LEU A 416 16.02 8.60 0.13
C LEU A 416 14.53 8.72 0.47
N CYS A 417 13.66 8.54 -0.52
CA CYS A 417 12.24 8.81 -0.42
C CYS A 417 11.39 7.58 -0.87
N PRO A 418 11.28 6.52 -0.06
CA PRO A 418 10.31 5.46 -0.29
C PRO A 418 8.89 6.01 -0.09
N VAL A 419 8.16 6.28 -1.17
CA VAL A 419 6.82 6.87 -1.12
C VAL A 419 5.78 5.82 -0.78
N ARG A 420 5.32 5.80 0.48
CA ARG A 420 4.43 4.77 1.01
C ARG A 420 3.00 4.92 0.48
N GLY A 421 2.29 3.79 0.37
CA GLY A 421 0.93 3.73 -0.17
C GLY A 421 -0.13 4.11 0.86
N HIS A 422 -0.42 3.18 1.78
CA HIS A 422 -1.48 3.34 2.78
C HIS A 422 -1.19 4.43 3.79
N SER A 423 -2.26 5.17 4.13
CA SER A 423 -2.24 6.40 4.92
C SER A 423 -1.59 6.28 6.29
N ASN A 424 -1.55 5.10 6.90
CA ASN A 424 -0.90 4.87 8.19
C ASN A 424 0.03 3.65 8.23
N VAL A 425 0.47 3.13 7.08
CA VAL A 425 1.33 1.92 7.08
C VAL A 425 2.64 2.13 7.83
N GLN A 426 3.14 3.37 7.85
CA GLN A 426 4.33 3.71 8.61
C GLN A 426 4.04 3.71 10.12
N GLY A 427 2.87 4.23 10.50
CA GLY A 427 2.39 4.28 11.87
C GLY A 427 2.18 2.88 12.45
N ASP A 428 1.55 1.96 11.71
CA ASP A 428 1.37 0.57 12.15
C ASP A 428 2.70 -0.06 12.58
N ARG A 429 3.74 0.09 11.74
CA ARG A 429 5.09 -0.42 12.00
C ARG A 429 5.75 0.27 13.20
N THR A 430 5.62 1.60 13.32
CA THR A 430 6.10 2.35 14.48
C THR A 430 5.42 1.90 15.78
N MET A 431 4.14 1.57 15.71
CA MET A 431 3.34 1.13 16.86
C MET A 431 3.51 -0.35 17.22
N GLY A 432 4.37 -1.09 16.50
CA GLY A 432 4.75 -2.46 16.81
C GLY A 432 4.01 -3.54 16.03
N ILE A 433 3.27 -3.19 14.97
CA ILE A 433 2.71 -4.16 14.03
C ILE A 433 3.83 -4.66 13.11
N TRP A 434 4.56 -5.66 13.58
CA TRP A 434 5.64 -6.31 12.85
C TRP A 434 5.96 -7.67 13.49
N GLU A 435 6.24 -8.67 12.67
CA GLU A 435 6.56 -10.02 13.14
C GLU A 435 7.98 -10.16 13.71
N LYS A 436 8.85 -9.14 13.52
CA LYS A 436 10.28 -9.14 13.92
C LYS A 436 10.67 -7.92 14.75
N MET A 437 9.81 -7.52 15.69
CA MET A 437 10.11 -6.35 16.55
C MET A 437 11.41 -6.53 17.34
N PRO A 438 12.25 -5.49 17.46
CA PRO A 438 13.52 -5.58 18.17
C PRO A 438 13.35 -5.76 19.68
N GLU A 439 14.33 -6.41 20.32
CA GLU A 439 14.33 -6.64 21.78
C GLU A 439 14.12 -5.36 22.59
N THR A 440 14.70 -4.24 22.15
CA THR A 440 14.56 -2.95 22.85
C THR A 440 13.10 -2.50 22.97
N PHE A 441 12.29 -2.76 21.94
CA PHE A 441 10.85 -2.47 21.98
C PHE A 441 10.11 -3.47 22.88
N LEU A 442 10.40 -4.77 22.71
CA LEU A 442 9.72 -5.84 23.47
C LEU A 442 10.00 -5.72 24.98
N ALA A 443 11.24 -5.42 25.37
CA ALA A 443 11.61 -5.19 26.76
C ALA A 443 10.92 -3.95 27.35
N ALA A 444 10.81 -2.86 26.60
CA ALA A 444 10.08 -1.67 27.04
C ALA A 444 8.58 -1.93 27.20
N LEU A 445 7.99 -2.72 26.29
CA LEU A 445 6.59 -3.14 26.34
C LEU A 445 6.32 -3.99 27.59
N ASP A 446 7.15 -5.01 27.84
CA ASP A 446 7.05 -5.90 29.00
C ASP A 446 7.20 -5.13 30.30
N ALA A 447 8.21 -4.25 30.39
CA ALA A 447 8.47 -3.45 31.59
C ALA A 447 7.32 -2.48 31.90
N HIS A 448 6.73 -1.85 30.88
CA HIS A 448 5.64 -0.90 31.08
C HIS A 448 4.33 -1.58 31.51
N PHE A 449 4.03 -2.76 30.96
CA PHE A 449 2.74 -3.42 31.14
C PHE A 449 2.75 -4.62 32.09
N GLY A 450 3.93 -5.09 32.52
CA GLY A 450 4.05 -6.28 33.35
C GLY A 450 3.61 -7.56 32.62
N ILE A 451 3.80 -7.61 31.30
CA ILE A 451 3.52 -8.80 30.46
C ILE A 451 4.82 -9.52 30.10
N THR A 452 4.71 -10.64 29.37
CA THR A 452 5.84 -11.33 28.77
C THR A 452 5.56 -11.55 27.30
N SER A 453 6.15 -10.72 26.45
CA SER A 453 6.01 -10.83 24.99
C SER A 453 6.91 -11.94 24.42
N PRO A 454 6.49 -12.66 23.37
CA PRO A 454 7.35 -13.64 22.72
C PRO A 454 8.59 -12.98 22.11
N ARG A 455 9.73 -13.68 22.14
CA ARG A 455 11.00 -13.22 21.53
C ARG A 455 11.31 -13.84 20.19
N GLU A 456 10.72 -14.99 19.89
CA GLU A 456 10.80 -15.58 18.56
C GLU A 456 10.00 -14.74 17.56
N HIS A 457 10.51 -14.64 16.34
CA HIS A 457 9.82 -13.95 15.26
C HIS A 457 8.54 -14.70 14.87
N GLY A 458 7.48 -13.95 14.58
CA GLY A 458 6.26 -14.50 14.01
C GLY A 458 6.33 -14.65 12.49
N VAL A 459 5.16 -14.83 11.88
CA VAL A 459 5.00 -14.96 10.43
C VAL A 459 4.62 -13.64 9.74
N ASP A 460 5.19 -13.40 8.56
CA ASP A 460 4.75 -12.34 7.65
C ASP A 460 3.55 -12.80 6.80
N THR A 461 3.07 -11.94 5.89
CA THR A 461 1.88 -12.23 5.07
C THR A 461 1.99 -13.53 4.25
N VAL A 462 3.15 -13.82 3.66
CA VAL A 462 3.33 -15.03 2.83
C VAL A 462 3.41 -16.26 3.73
N ASP A 463 4.17 -16.16 4.82
CA ASP A 463 4.30 -17.27 5.78
C ASP A 463 3.01 -17.54 6.56
N ALA A 464 2.16 -16.53 6.76
CA ALA A 464 0.81 -16.70 7.28
C ALA A 464 -0.07 -17.53 6.35
N ILE A 465 -0.02 -17.27 5.03
CA ILE A 465 -0.76 -18.08 4.05
C ILE A 465 -0.26 -19.52 4.07
N ARG A 466 1.07 -19.72 4.12
CA ARG A 466 1.67 -21.06 4.26
C ARG A 466 1.20 -21.74 5.55
N ALA A 467 1.23 -21.04 6.68
CA ALA A 467 0.80 -21.59 7.96
C ALA A 467 -0.67 -22.02 7.95
N MET A 468 -1.57 -21.20 7.39
CA MET A 468 -2.99 -21.55 7.23
C MET A 468 -3.19 -22.72 6.27
N ARG A 469 -2.53 -22.71 5.10
CA ARG A 469 -2.57 -23.79 4.10
C ARG A 469 -2.14 -25.13 4.70
N ASP A 470 -1.07 -25.09 5.50
CA ASP A 470 -0.45 -26.29 6.09
C ASP A 470 -1.15 -26.72 7.40
N GLY A 471 -2.24 -26.05 7.81
CA GLY A 471 -2.96 -26.34 9.06
C GLY A 471 -2.22 -25.97 10.34
N ARG A 472 -1.10 -25.26 10.24
CA ARG A 472 -0.32 -24.73 11.38
C ARG A 472 -0.92 -23.46 11.98
N ALA A 473 -1.78 -22.77 11.23
CA ALA A 473 -2.61 -21.68 11.74
C ALA A 473 -4.09 -22.03 11.54
N LYS A 474 -4.87 -21.93 12.61
CA LYS A 474 -6.29 -22.30 12.69
C LYS A 474 -7.21 -21.08 12.84
N VAL A 475 -6.70 -19.96 13.33
CA VAL A 475 -7.47 -18.72 13.52
C VAL A 475 -6.85 -17.58 12.72
N PHE A 476 -7.67 -16.85 11.98
CA PHE A 476 -7.27 -15.62 11.29
C PHE A 476 -8.14 -14.45 11.75
N MET A 477 -7.51 -13.36 12.18
CA MET A 477 -8.19 -12.10 12.50
C MET A 477 -7.58 -10.94 11.70
N GLY A 478 -8.39 -10.31 10.86
CA GLY A 478 -8.02 -9.13 10.08
C GLY A 478 -8.50 -7.83 10.70
N MET A 479 -7.57 -6.93 11.01
CA MET A 479 -7.85 -5.52 11.32
C MET A 479 -7.89 -4.71 10.02
N GLY A 480 -9.07 -4.70 9.39
CA GLY A 480 -9.29 -4.12 8.07
C GLY A 480 -8.63 -4.90 6.93
N GLY A 481 -8.74 -4.33 5.73
CA GLY A 481 -8.17 -4.89 4.50
C GLY A 481 -9.05 -5.93 3.80
N ASN A 482 -8.60 -6.38 2.64
CA ASN A 482 -9.19 -7.47 1.89
C ASN A 482 -8.09 -8.50 1.63
N PHE A 483 -7.71 -9.26 2.66
CA PHE A 483 -6.61 -10.22 2.63
C PHE A 483 -6.77 -11.21 1.47
N ALA A 484 -7.96 -11.82 1.33
CA ALA A 484 -8.25 -12.83 0.31
C ALA A 484 -7.93 -12.37 -1.13
N LEU A 485 -8.16 -11.10 -1.44
CA LEU A 485 -7.96 -10.56 -2.77
C LEU A 485 -6.62 -9.81 -2.91
N ALA A 486 -6.05 -9.31 -1.82
CA ALA A 486 -4.87 -8.46 -1.87
C ALA A 486 -3.54 -9.23 -1.96
N THR A 487 -3.51 -10.46 -1.44
CA THR A 487 -2.33 -11.33 -1.36
C THR A 487 -2.06 -12.08 -2.67
N PRO A 488 -0.84 -12.64 -2.86
CA PRO A 488 -0.54 -13.48 -4.02
C PRO A 488 -1.32 -14.79 -4.00
N ASP A 489 -1.38 -15.44 -5.16
CA ASP A 489 -1.91 -16.78 -5.34
C ASP A 489 -3.34 -16.94 -4.78
N THR A 490 -4.30 -16.31 -5.45
CA THR A 490 -5.70 -16.26 -5.01
C THR A 490 -6.25 -17.64 -4.66
N THR A 491 -6.00 -18.68 -5.47
CA THR A 491 -6.51 -20.02 -5.21
C THR A 491 -5.94 -20.61 -3.92
N VAL A 492 -4.63 -20.48 -3.69
CA VAL A 492 -4.00 -20.96 -2.45
C VAL A 492 -4.45 -20.15 -1.24
N THR A 493 -4.51 -18.82 -1.36
CA THR A 493 -4.98 -17.95 -0.28
C THR A 493 -6.42 -18.26 0.12
N GLU A 494 -7.33 -18.39 -0.85
CA GLU A 494 -8.73 -18.67 -0.56
C GLU A 494 -8.90 -20.04 0.11
N ALA A 495 -8.18 -21.07 -0.38
CA ALA A 495 -8.18 -22.39 0.25
C ALA A 495 -7.63 -22.34 1.68
N ALA A 496 -6.54 -21.59 1.93
CA ALA A 496 -5.94 -21.44 3.24
C ALA A 496 -6.90 -20.77 4.24
N LEU A 497 -7.57 -19.68 3.86
CA LEU A 497 -8.59 -19.03 4.70
C LEU A 497 -9.77 -19.95 5.01
N ARG A 498 -10.21 -20.74 4.02
CA ARG A 498 -11.31 -21.71 4.19
C ARG A 498 -10.97 -22.88 5.10
N ALA A 499 -9.68 -23.21 5.23
CA ALA A 499 -9.20 -24.26 6.13
C ALA A 499 -9.20 -23.83 7.62
N CYS A 500 -9.22 -22.53 7.92
CA CYS A 500 -9.24 -22.03 9.29
C CYS A 500 -10.51 -22.45 10.05
N ALA A 501 -10.38 -22.70 11.35
CA ALA A 501 -11.50 -22.92 12.26
C ALA A 501 -12.33 -21.63 12.45
N LEU A 502 -11.66 -20.49 12.56
CA LEU A 502 -12.26 -19.18 12.73
C LEU A 502 -11.60 -18.13 11.82
N THR A 503 -12.43 -17.36 11.11
CA THR A 503 -12.01 -16.12 10.42
C THR A 503 -12.79 -14.93 10.95
N VAL A 504 -12.11 -13.89 11.42
CA VAL A 504 -12.70 -12.65 11.94
C VAL A 504 -12.26 -11.47 11.07
N GLN A 505 -13.21 -10.66 10.61
CA GLN A 505 -12.93 -9.45 9.83
C GLN A 505 -13.47 -8.22 10.57
N VAL A 506 -12.58 -7.34 11.02
CA VAL A 506 -12.95 -6.00 11.48
C VAL A 506 -12.99 -5.09 10.26
N SER A 507 -14.18 -4.64 9.85
CA SER A 507 -14.35 -4.00 8.54
C SER A 507 -15.40 -2.89 8.52
N THR A 508 -15.20 -1.94 7.62
CA THR A 508 -16.16 -0.85 7.38
C THR A 508 -17.18 -1.20 6.30
N LYS A 509 -16.83 -2.05 5.33
CA LYS A 509 -17.62 -2.43 4.15
C LYS A 509 -17.35 -3.88 3.75
N LEU A 510 -18.28 -4.47 2.98
CA LEU A 510 -18.10 -5.79 2.38
C LEU A 510 -16.97 -5.81 1.34
N ASN A 511 -16.31 -6.96 1.24
CA ASN A 511 -15.21 -7.28 0.34
C ASN A 511 -15.03 -8.80 0.28
N ARG A 512 -14.18 -9.31 -0.63
CA ARG A 512 -13.94 -10.75 -0.83
C ARG A 512 -13.61 -11.55 0.44
N SER A 513 -12.90 -10.95 1.41
CA SER A 513 -12.51 -11.64 2.65
C SER A 513 -13.69 -11.94 3.59
N HIS A 514 -14.89 -11.43 3.30
CA HIS A 514 -16.13 -11.73 4.02
C HIS A 514 -16.90 -12.91 3.41
N VAL A 515 -16.56 -13.36 2.20
CA VAL A 515 -17.20 -14.51 1.53
C VAL A 515 -16.24 -15.70 1.44
N VAL A 516 -14.93 -15.44 1.49
CA VAL A 516 -13.89 -16.45 1.66
C VAL A 516 -13.62 -16.59 3.16
N HIS A 517 -14.31 -17.54 3.79
CA HIS A 517 -14.34 -17.67 5.24
C HIS A 517 -13.96 -19.07 5.71
N GLY A 518 -13.48 -19.17 6.95
CA GLY A 518 -13.21 -20.43 7.63
C GLY A 518 -14.51 -21.14 8.08
N ARG A 519 -14.39 -22.19 8.88
CA ARG A 519 -15.53 -22.98 9.36
C ARG A 519 -16.57 -22.16 10.13
N THR A 520 -16.09 -21.21 10.94
CA THR A 520 -16.90 -20.16 11.57
C THR A 520 -16.37 -18.79 11.13
N ALA A 521 -17.26 -17.83 10.88
CA ALA A 521 -16.86 -16.51 10.42
C ALA A 521 -17.55 -15.39 11.18
N LEU A 522 -16.81 -14.33 11.49
CA LEU A 522 -17.34 -13.11 12.11
C LEU A 522 -17.01 -11.87 11.28
N ILE A 523 -17.98 -10.99 11.14
CA ILE A 523 -17.79 -9.64 10.61
C ILE A 523 -18.10 -8.65 11.72
N LEU A 524 -17.12 -7.84 12.10
CA LEU A 524 -17.23 -6.85 13.17
C LEU A 524 -17.21 -5.43 12.55
N PRO A 525 -18.32 -4.69 12.59
CA PRO A 525 -18.41 -3.38 11.96
C PRO A 525 -17.59 -2.34 12.74
N SER A 526 -16.68 -1.66 12.04
CA SER A 526 -15.85 -0.61 12.63
C SER A 526 -16.19 0.81 12.14
N LEU A 527 -15.83 1.79 12.98
CA LEU A 527 -15.82 3.21 12.59
C LEU A 527 -14.77 3.45 11.50
N GLY A 528 -15.13 4.26 10.51
CA GLY A 528 -14.20 4.78 9.52
C GLY A 528 -13.51 6.06 10.03
N ARG A 529 -12.48 6.53 9.32
CA ARG A 529 -11.71 7.72 9.71
C ARG A 529 -12.55 9.01 9.69
N THR A 530 -13.64 9.01 8.91
CA THR A 530 -14.61 10.11 8.81
C THR A 530 -15.64 10.14 9.94
N ASP A 531 -15.84 9.04 10.66
CA ASP A 531 -16.85 8.91 11.69
C ASP A 531 -16.41 9.57 13.01
N ARG A 532 -17.37 10.16 13.73
CA ARG A 532 -17.10 10.68 15.08
C ARG A 532 -17.08 9.50 16.05
N ASP A 533 -16.09 9.49 16.93
CA ASP A 533 -16.06 8.62 18.11
C ASP A 533 -16.29 9.45 19.38
N VAL A 534 -17.20 9.00 20.23
CA VAL A 534 -17.53 9.65 21.50
C VAL A 534 -17.59 8.58 22.59
N GLN A 535 -16.69 8.68 23.56
CA GLN A 535 -16.65 7.82 24.74
C GLN A 535 -16.98 8.66 25.97
N ASN A 536 -17.99 8.27 26.74
CA ASN A 536 -18.44 8.98 27.95
C ASN A 536 -18.68 10.49 27.76
N GLY A 537 -19.24 10.88 26.61
CA GLY A 537 -19.49 12.28 26.26
C GLY A 537 -18.27 13.07 25.76
N VAL A 538 -17.09 12.45 25.73
CA VAL A 538 -15.84 13.04 25.24
C VAL A 538 -15.55 12.54 23.84
N LYS A 539 -15.32 13.48 22.91
CA LYS A 539 -14.93 13.14 21.54
C LYS A 539 -13.49 12.63 21.51
N GLN A 540 -13.32 11.38 21.12
CA GLN A 540 -12.01 10.79 20.93
C GLN A 540 -11.43 11.21 19.56
N GLN A 541 -10.10 11.21 19.48
CA GLN A 541 -9.35 11.56 18.27
C GLN A 541 -8.29 10.48 18.10
N VAL A 542 -7.95 10.13 16.87
CA VAL A 542 -6.88 9.17 16.58
C VAL A 542 -5.71 9.90 15.91
N SER A 543 -4.56 9.25 15.84
CA SER A 543 -3.39 9.76 15.13
C SER A 543 -2.89 8.78 14.06
N VAL A 544 -2.18 9.33 13.07
CA VAL A 544 -1.55 8.59 11.98
C VAL A 544 -0.14 9.13 11.74
N GLU A 545 0.69 8.34 11.07
CA GLU A 545 2.03 8.66 10.61
C GLU A 545 2.12 8.52 9.08
N ASP A 546 2.59 9.58 8.41
CA ASP A 546 2.75 9.62 6.96
C ASP A 546 4.12 9.10 6.46
N SER A 547 4.36 9.17 5.14
CA SER A 547 5.59 8.66 4.51
C SER A 547 6.88 9.36 4.96
N MET A 548 6.78 10.59 5.50
CA MET A 548 7.93 11.38 5.96
C MET A 548 8.03 11.42 7.48
N SER A 549 7.41 10.45 8.15
CA SER A 549 7.42 10.28 9.60
C SER A 549 6.78 11.44 10.37
N MET A 550 5.83 12.15 9.76
CA MET A 550 5.00 13.13 10.47
C MET A 550 3.83 12.43 11.13
N VAL A 551 3.67 12.66 12.44
CA VAL A 551 2.59 12.14 13.26
C VAL A 551 1.59 13.25 13.56
N HIS A 552 0.34 13.09 13.12
CA HIS A 552 -0.73 14.08 13.28
C HIS A 552 -2.08 13.47 13.63
N LEU A 553 -2.96 14.31 14.19
CA LEU A 553 -4.30 13.90 14.59
C LEU A 553 -5.28 13.87 13.41
N SER A 554 -6.08 12.82 13.34
CA SER A 554 -7.22 12.67 12.45
C SER A 554 -8.54 12.68 13.24
N ARG A 555 -9.47 13.55 12.86
CA ARG A 555 -10.68 13.86 13.64
C ARG A 555 -11.95 13.74 12.81
N GLY A 556 -12.46 12.51 12.71
CA GLY A 556 -13.77 12.24 12.15
C GLY A 556 -14.89 13.04 12.83
N SER A 557 -15.96 13.33 12.09
CA SER A 557 -17.05 14.22 12.56
C SER A 557 -18.44 13.81 12.07
N LEU A 558 -18.51 12.81 11.20
CA LEU A 558 -19.78 12.31 10.67
C LEU A 558 -20.46 11.43 11.71
N HIS A 559 -21.78 11.33 11.64
CA HIS A 559 -22.50 10.35 12.42
C HIS A 559 -22.20 8.95 11.85
N PRO A 560 -21.85 7.97 12.71
CA PRO A 560 -21.61 6.58 12.30
C PRO A 560 -22.82 5.98 11.57
N PRO A 561 -22.63 4.92 10.77
CA PRO A 561 -23.71 4.32 9.99
C PRO A 561 -24.72 3.53 10.83
N GLY A 562 -24.43 3.25 12.11
CA GLY A 562 -25.35 2.60 13.05
C GLY A 562 -24.88 2.70 14.50
N GLU A 563 -25.78 2.44 15.45
CA GLU A 563 -25.50 2.47 16.90
C GLU A 563 -24.63 1.27 17.36
N GLN A 564 -24.60 0.19 16.58
CA GLN A 564 -23.82 -1.02 16.87
C GLN A 564 -22.37 -0.97 16.34
N VAL A 565 -21.98 0.09 15.64
CA VAL A 565 -20.62 0.25 15.10
C VAL A 565 -19.68 0.77 16.18
N ARG A 566 -18.52 0.11 16.33
CA ARG A 566 -17.52 0.43 17.37
C ARG A 566 -16.20 0.91 16.76
N SER A 567 -15.41 1.69 17.49
CA SER A 567 -14.02 1.94 17.07
C SER A 567 -13.19 0.67 17.16
N GLU A 568 -12.15 0.59 16.33
CA GLU A 568 -11.14 -0.47 16.41
C GLU A 568 -10.57 -0.59 17.84
N VAL A 569 -10.28 0.54 18.50
CA VAL A 569 -9.86 0.59 19.91
C VAL A 569 -10.86 -0.11 20.84
N ALA A 570 -12.16 0.17 20.69
CA ALA A 570 -13.18 -0.44 21.53
C ALA A 570 -13.30 -1.96 21.27
N ILE A 571 -13.18 -2.38 20.01
CA ILE A 571 -13.17 -3.80 19.62
C ILE A 571 -11.99 -4.52 20.26
N VAL A 572 -10.78 -3.96 20.14
CA VAL A 572 -9.56 -4.55 20.69
C VAL A 572 -9.60 -4.62 22.21
N CYS A 573 -9.91 -3.51 22.90
CA CYS A 573 -9.95 -3.48 24.36
C CYS A 573 -10.99 -4.43 24.95
N GLN A 574 -12.17 -4.54 24.32
CA GLN A 574 -13.24 -5.41 24.82
C GLN A 574 -12.96 -6.88 24.54
N LEU A 575 -12.40 -7.21 23.37
CA LEU A 575 -11.89 -8.55 23.10
C LEU A 575 -10.78 -8.93 24.09
N ALA A 576 -9.84 -8.02 24.37
CA ALA A 576 -8.75 -8.26 25.30
C ALA A 576 -9.25 -8.58 26.72
N ARG A 577 -10.27 -7.85 27.21
CA ARG A 577 -10.91 -8.12 28.50
C ARG A 577 -11.59 -9.49 28.53
N GLU A 578 -12.27 -9.85 27.45
CA GLU A 578 -12.94 -11.14 27.34
C GLU A 578 -11.92 -12.28 27.28
N LEU A 579 -10.85 -12.14 26.49
CA LEU A 579 -9.82 -13.16 26.24
C LEU A 579 -8.86 -13.36 27.42
N LEU A 580 -8.29 -12.28 27.95
CA LEU A 580 -7.23 -12.31 28.96
C LEU A 580 -7.79 -12.25 30.39
N GLY A 581 -9.06 -11.86 30.54
CA GLY A 581 -9.75 -11.75 31.81
C GLY A 581 -9.45 -10.44 32.56
N PRO A 582 -10.24 -10.13 33.61
CA PRO A 582 -10.16 -8.87 34.35
C PRO A 582 -8.90 -8.72 35.22
N GLY A 583 -8.16 -9.81 35.47
CA GLY A 583 -6.92 -9.80 36.26
C GLY A 583 -5.66 -9.49 35.45
N HIS A 584 -5.76 -9.34 34.13
CA HIS A 584 -4.62 -9.01 33.28
C HIS A 584 -4.10 -7.58 33.58
N PRO A 585 -2.77 -7.34 33.63
CA PRO A 585 -2.22 -6.07 34.13
C PRO A 585 -2.43 -4.86 33.20
N VAL A 586 -2.62 -5.09 31.90
CA VAL A 586 -2.87 -4.02 30.91
C VAL A 586 -4.22 -3.34 31.19
N PRO A 587 -4.29 -2.00 31.31
CA PRO A 587 -5.50 -1.28 31.69
C PRO A 587 -6.48 -1.06 30.52
N TRP A 588 -6.98 -2.15 29.93
CA TRP A 588 -7.85 -2.14 28.74
C TRP A 588 -9.09 -1.27 28.87
N GLU A 589 -9.72 -1.24 30.05
CA GLU A 589 -10.90 -0.40 30.31
C GLU A 589 -10.57 1.09 30.28
N ARG A 590 -9.39 1.49 30.78
CA ARG A 590 -8.92 2.88 30.68
C ARG A 590 -8.68 3.25 29.23
N PHE A 591 -7.98 2.41 28.48
CA PHE A 591 -7.71 2.64 27.05
C PHE A 591 -8.97 2.72 26.20
N ASN A 592 -9.98 1.90 26.47
CA ASN A 592 -11.28 1.98 25.79
C ASN A 592 -11.94 3.36 25.93
N ASN A 593 -11.76 4.01 27.08
CA ASN A 593 -12.48 5.23 27.45
C ASN A 593 -11.70 6.53 27.18
N ASP A 594 -10.36 6.46 27.13
CA ASP A 594 -9.49 7.63 27.02
C ASP A 594 -8.27 7.34 26.13
N TYR A 595 -8.23 7.98 24.96
CA TYR A 595 -7.17 7.75 23.99
C TYR A 595 -5.88 8.50 24.35
N ASP A 596 -5.95 9.49 25.24
CA ASP A 596 -4.74 10.14 25.75
C ASP A 596 -3.93 9.15 26.59
N ALA A 597 -4.58 8.27 27.35
CA ALA A 597 -3.91 7.21 28.09
C ALA A 597 -3.17 6.22 27.17
N ILE A 598 -3.72 5.93 25.98
CA ILE A 598 -3.04 5.10 24.98
C ILE A 598 -1.77 5.80 24.50
N ARG A 599 -1.85 7.10 24.21
CA ARG A 599 -0.70 7.90 23.75
C ARG A 599 0.37 8.07 24.82
N ASP A 600 -0.02 8.13 26.09
CA ASP A 600 0.94 8.14 27.21
C ASP A 600 1.69 6.80 27.27
N ALA A 601 1.01 5.68 27.04
CA ALA A 601 1.66 4.37 26.94
C ALA A 601 2.56 4.25 25.71
N ILE A 602 2.13 4.77 24.55
CA ILE A 602 2.98 4.87 23.35
C ILE A 602 4.24 5.69 23.67
N ALA A 603 4.11 6.83 24.36
CA ALA A 603 5.24 7.67 24.74
C ALA A 603 6.23 6.97 25.66
N ALA A 604 5.78 6.00 26.46
CA ALA A 604 6.62 5.23 27.37
C ALA A 604 7.37 4.07 26.68
N VAL A 605 6.84 3.54 25.57
CA VAL A 605 7.37 2.34 24.90
C VAL A 605 8.09 2.67 23.59
N VAL A 606 7.56 3.62 22.81
CA VAL A 606 7.97 3.86 21.43
C VAL A 606 9.01 4.99 21.36
N PRO A 607 10.23 4.73 20.83
CA PRO A 607 11.23 5.78 20.66
C PRO A 607 10.75 6.94 19.79
N GLY A 608 11.10 8.18 20.20
CA GLY A 608 10.69 9.40 19.49
C GLY A 608 9.28 9.91 19.84
N CYS A 609 8.50 9.14 20.60
CA CYS A 609 7.12 9.47 20.97
C CYS A 609 6.95 10.18 22.33
N GLY A 610 8.04 10.58 23.01
CA GLY A 610 7.95 11.32 24.27
C GLY A 610 7.09 12.59 24.16
N ASP A 611 6.30 12.91 25.19
CA ASP A 611 5.30 14.00 25.21
C ASP A 611 4.25 13.93 24.08
N TYR A 612 3.90 12.72 23.63
CA TYR A 612 3.01 12.48 22.48
C TYR A 612 1.76 13.37 22.50
N ASN A 613 1.06 13.41 23.64
CA ASN A 613 -0.19 14.16 23.78
C ASN A 613 -0.01 15.66 23.51
N ALA A 614 1.08 16.27 23.99
CA ALA A 614 1.35 17.68 23.74
C ALA A 614 1.74 17.90 22.27
N LYS A 615 2.68 17.09 21.77
CA LYS A 615 3.25 17.20 20.42
C LYS A 615 2.22 16.99 19.32
N VAL A 616 1.36 15.99 19.43
CA VAL A 616 0.36 15.66 18.40
C VAL A 616 -0.74 16.74 18.27
N ARG A 617 -0.89 17.61 19.28
CA ARG A 617 -1.81 18.74 19.29
C ARG A 617 -1.19 20.03 18.75
N ALA A 618 0.10 20.04 18.44
CA ALA A 618 0.71 21.12 17.68
C ALA A 618 0.02 21.27 16.30
N PRO A 619 0.09 22.45 15.66
CA PRO A 619 -0.70 22.74 14.45
C PRO A 619 -0.57 21.70 13.34
N ASP A 620 0.64 21.15 13.14
CA ASP A 620 0.96 20.16 12.10
C ASP A 620 1.41 18.81 12.70
N GLY A 621 1.19 18.60 14.02
CA GLY A 621 1.69 17.43 14.73
C GLY A 621 3.21 17.50 15.00
N PHE A 622 3.89 16.36 14.93
CA PHE A 622 5.34 16.28 15.16
C PHE A 622 6.01 15.27 14.25
N GLN A 623 7.27 15.51 13.91
CA GLN A 623 8.07 14.54 13.15
C GLN A 623 8.81 13.60 14.09
N LEU A 624 8.87 12.31 13.75
CA LEU A 624 9.76 11.39 14.44
C LEU A 624 11.22 11.66 14.09
N PRO A 625 12.16 11.49 15.04
CA PRO A 625 13.58 11.63 14.79
C PRO A 625 14.08 10.70 13.69
N HIS A 626 15.01 11.17 12.89
CA HIS A 626 15.65 10.42 11.82
C HIS A 626 17.16 10.72 11.78
N GLY A 627 17.95 10.06 12.64
CA GLY A 627 19.40 10.28 12.79
C GLY A 627 20.19 10.48 11.48
N PRO A 628 20.02 9.64 10.45
CA PRO A 628 20.71 9.82 9.17
C PRO A 628 20.42 11.16 8.49
N ARG A 629 19.20 11.69 8.64
CA ARG A 629 18.77 12.98 8.08
C ARG A 629 19.16 14.13 9.01
N ASP A 630 18.93 13.97 10.30
CA ASP A 630 18.99 15.06 11.27
C ASP A 630 20.43 15.41 11.68
N SER A 631 21.30 14.39 11.80
CA SER A 631 22.65 14.55 12.32
C SER A 631 23.71 13.66 11.65
N ARG A 632 23.35 12.92 10.59
CA ARG A 632 24.21 11.89 9.96
C ARG A 632 24.68 10.82 10.94
N GLU A 633 23.80 10.46 11.87
CA GLU A 633 23.99 9.32 12.77
C GLU A 633 23.35 8.08 12.16
N PHE A 634 24.14 7.01 11.98
CA PHE A 634 23.69 5.79 11.32
C PHE A 634 23.67 4.63 12.33
N PRO A 635 22.48 4.24 12.84
CA PRO A 635 22.35 3.13 13.79
C PRO A 635 22.42 1.77 13.08
N THR A 636 23.47 1.57 12.28
CA THR A 636 23.79 0.31 11.61
C THR A 636 24.73 -0.53 12.47
N SER A 637 24.99 -1.77 12.04
CA SER A 637 25.99 -2.66 12.65
C SER A 637 27.42 -2.09 12.66
N THR A 638 27.74 -1.13 11.79
CA THR A 638 29.06 -0.48 11.69
C THR A 638 29.10 0.89 12.35
N GLY A 639 27.95 1.42 12.79
CA GLY A 639 27.82 2.82 13.21
C GLY A 639 27.94 3.84 12.08
N LYS A 640 27.99 3.38 10.82
CA LYS A 640 28.15 4.19 9.59
C LYS A 640 27.12 3.79 8.53
N ALA A 641 26.91 4.64 7.53
CA ALA A 641 26.16 4.22 6.35
C ALA A 641 26.95 3.13 5.60
N ASN A 642 26.29 2.02 5.26
CA ASN A 642 26.94 0.89 4.61
C ASN A 642 26.71 0.93 3.11
N PHE A 643 27.79 0.87 2.33
CA PHE A 643 27.71 0.50 0.93
C PHE A 643 27.42 -1.00 0.83
N ALA A 644 26.39 -1.35 0.08
CA ALA A 644 26.01 -2.74 -0.12
C ALA A 644 26.70 -3.33 -1.35
N ILE A 645 27.24 -4.54 -1.23
CA ILE A 645 27.88 -5.28 -2.32
C ILE A 645 26.94 -6.39 -2.75
N ASN A 646 26.29 -6.22 -3.89
CA ASN A 646 25.35 -7.21 -4.44
C ASN A 646 25.72 -7.53 -5.89
N PRO A 647 25.67 -8.81 -6.31
CA PRO A 647 25.83 -9.15 -7.72
C PRO A 647 24.73 -8.49 -8.56
N LEU A 648 25.06 -8.09 -9.78
CA LEU A 648 24.09 -7.51 -10.70
C LEU A 648 23.06 -8.58 -11.09
N GLU A 649 21.79 -8.33 -10.77
CA GLU A 649 20.65 -9.17 -11.12
C GLU A 649 19.62 -8.37 -11.94
N TRP A 650 18.98 -9.03 -12.91
CA TRP A 650 17.90 -8.48 -13.73
C TRP A 650 16.97 -9.59 -14.22
N VAL A 651 15.83 -9.22 -14.81
CA VAL A 651 14.79 -10.19 -15.25
C VAL A 651 14.87 -10.39 -16.76
N PRO A 652 15.39 -11.53 -17.26
CA PRO A 652 15.36 -11.85 -18.68
C PRO A 652 13.92 -12.13 -19.13
N VAL A 653 13.64 -11.85 -20.40
CA VAL A 653 12.38 -12.23 -21.06
C VAL A 653 12.60 -13.56 -21.77
N PRO A 654 11.98 -14.68 -21.33
CA PRO A 654 12.14 -15.94 -22.03
C PRO A 654 11.53 -15.89 -23.45
N PRO A 655 12.08 -16.65 -24.42
CA PRO A 655 11.53 -16.70 -25.76
C PRO A 655 10.04 -17.08 -25.78
N GLY A 656 9.23 -16.32 -26.51
CA GLY A 656 7.79 -16.56 -26.60
C GLY A 656 7.01 -16.28 -25.31
N ARG A 657 7.58 -15.51 -24.39
CA ARG A 657 6.96 -15.08 -23.13
C ARG A 657 6.97 -13.57 -23.00
N LEU A 658 6.18 -13.08 -22.04
CA LEU A 658 6.22 -11.70 -21.57
C LEU A 658 6.52 -11.68 -20.07
N VAL A 659 7.13 -10.60 -19.59
CA VAL A 659 7.21 -10.29 -18.17
C VAL A 659 6.08 -9.33 -17.83
N LEU A 660 5.15 -9.77 -16.97
CA LEU A 660 3.99 -9.02 -16.54
C LEU A 660 4.26 -8.26 -15.25
N GLN A 661 3.85 -6.99 -15.22
CA GLN A 661 3.63 -6.24 -13.98
C GLN A 661 2.13 -6.05 -13.71
N THR A 662 1.75 -6.08 -12.43
CA THR A 662 0.42 -5.66 -12.01
C THR A 662 0.41 -4.17 -11.67
N LEU A 663 -0.68 -3.45 -11.92
CA LEU A 663 -0.80 -2.03 -11.58
C LEU A 663 -2.22 -1.63 -11.17
N ARG A 664 -2.37 -0.45 -10.57
CA ARG A 664 -3.68 0.10 -10.21
C ARG A 664 -4.27 0.88 -11.39
N SER A 665 -5.58 0.77 -11.57
CA SER A 665 -6.32 1.68 -12.44
C SER A 665 -6.48 3.06 -11.79
N HIS A 666 -6.89 4.06 -12.56
CA HIS A 666 -7.16 5.40 -12.04
C HIS A 666 -8.26 5.43 -10.96
N ASP A 667 -9.40 4.78 -11.21
CA ASP A 667 -10.56 4.74 -10.31
C ASP A 667 -10.48 3.62 -9.25
N GLN A 668 -9.31 3.47 -8.65
CA GLN A 668 -9.07 2.42 -7.69
C GLN A 668 -8.12 2.87 -6.60
N TYR A 669 -8.30 2.30 -5.42
CA TYR A 669 -7.32 2.36 -4.36
C TYR A 669 -7.13 0.99 -3.70
N ASN A 670 -5.93 0.42 -3.88
CA ASN A 670 -5.66 -0.96 -3.50
C ASN A 670 -6.77 -1.87 -4.09
N THR A 671 -7.39 -2.77 -3.33
CA THR A 671 -8.50 -3.62 -3.79
C THR A 671 -9.85 -2.89 -3.86
N THR A 672 -9.96 -1.67 -3.32
CA THR A 672 -11.19 -0.89 -3.39
C THR A 672 -11.35 -0.27 -4.77
N ILE A 673 -12.31 -0.76 -5.55
CA ILE A 673 -12.65 -0.23 -6.87
C ILE A 673 -13.71 0.85 -6.70
N TYR A 674 -13.37 2.10 -7.06
CA TYR A 674 -14.31 3.23 -7.01
C TYR A 674 -15.15 3.35 -8.27
N GLY A 675 -14.68 2.77 -9.37
CA GLY A 675 -15.35 2.75 -10.66
C GLY A 675 -14.55 1.98 -11.70
N LEU A 676 -15.17 1.77 -12.87
CA LEU A 676 -14.64 0.96 -13.96
C LEU A 676 -14.03 1.82 -15.08
N SER A 677 -13.50 2.99 -14.72
CA SER A 677 -12.87 3.94 -15.63
C SER A 677 -11.39 4.11 -15.28
N ASP A 678 -10.52 3.81 -16.24
CA ASP A 678 -9.14 4.27 -16.26
C ASP A 678 -8.96 5.28 -17.40
N ARG A 679 -9.40 6.50 -17.13
CA ARG A 679 -9.27 7.63 -18.05
C ARG A 679 -7.84 7.87 -18.54
N TYR A 680 -6.81 7.59 -17.74
CA TYR A 680 -5.43 7.82 -18.14
C TYR A 680 -4.93 6.78 -19.17
N ARG A 681 -5.44 5.55 -19.10
CA ARG A 681 -5.11 4.49 -20.06
C ARG A 681 -6.17 4.27 -21.14
N GLY A 682 -7.30 4.97 -21.04
CA GLY A 682 -8.41 4.87 -21.99
C GLY A 682 -9.20 3.59 -21.85
N VAL A 683 -9.38 3.04 -20.65
CA VAL A 683 -10.16 1.80 -20.43
C VAL A 683 -11.45 2.14 -19.68
N GLU A 684 -12.59 1.74 -20.23
CA GLU A 684 -13.93 2.04 -19.68
C GLU A 684 -14.81 0.79 -19.63
N GLY A 685 -15.58 0.62 -18.56
CA GLY A 685 -16.62 -0.41 -18.44
C GLY A 685 -16.13 -1.80 -17.99
N GLY A 686 -14.82 -2.00 -17.86
CA GLY A 686 -14.25 -3.26 -17.37
C GLY A 686 -12.76 -3.13 -17.01
N ARG A 687 -12.17 -4.23 -16.56
CA ARG A 687 -10.84 -4.27 -15.92
C ARG A 687 -10.00 -5.49 -16.35
N ARG A 688 -10.58 -6.49 -17.02
CA ARG A 688 -9.81 -7.61 -17.58
C ARG A 688 -9.15 -7.21 -18.91
N VAL A 689 -8.10 -6.41 -18.81
CA VAL A 689 -7.27 -5.97 -19.95
C VAL A 689 -5.80 -6.31 -19.72
N VAL A 690 -5.09 -6.64 -20.80
CA VAL A 690 -3.63 -6.79 -20.81
C VAL A 690 -3.02 -5.81 -21.81
N PHE A 691 -2.18 -4.92 -21.31
CA PHE A 691 -1.44 -3.93 -22.08
C PHE A 691 -0.16 -4.55 -22.63
N VAL A 692 -0.02 -4.59 -23.95
CA VAL A 692 1.09 -5.28 -24.63
C VAL A 692 1.65 -4.42 -25.76
N ASN A 693 2.96 -4.48 -26.00
CA ASN A 693 3.58 -3.78 -27.11
C ASN A 693 3.02 -4.28 -28.46
N PRO A 694 2.72 -3.40 -29.44
CA PRO A 694 2.25 -3.80 -30.75
C PRO A 694 3.15 -4.83 -31.47
N ALA A 695 4.47 -4.75 -31.28
CA ALA A 695 5.42 -5.71 -31.87
C ALA A 695 5.25 -7.12 -31.26
N ASP A 696 5.04 -7.20 -29.94
CA ASP A 696 4.79 -8.47 -29.26
C ASP A 696 3.44 -9.07 -29.68
N ILE A 697 2.38 -8.23 -29.76
CA ILE A 697 1.04 -8.63 -30.25
C ILE A 697 1.16 -9.29 -31.63
N ALA A 698 1.86 -8.62 -32.55
CA ALA A 698 2.10 -9.15 -33.90
C ALA A 698 2.92 -10.44 -33.87
N SER A 699 3.97 -10.51 -33.04
CA SER A 699 4.83 -11.70 -32.91
C SER A 699 4.07 -12.94 -32.39
N PHE A 700 3.02 -12.73 -31.58
CA PHE A 700 2.16 -13.79 -31.07
C PHE A 700 0.98 -14.13 -31.98
N GLY A 701 0.84 -13.48 -33.15
CA GLY A 701 -0.29 -13.70 -34.06
C GLY A 701 -1.65 -13.28 -33.47
N LEU A 702 -1.62 -12.26 -32.60
CA LEU A 702 -2.79 -11.65 -31.96
C LEU A 702 -3.12 -10.31 -32.63
N ALA A 703 -4.33 -9.82 -32.38
CA ALA A 703 -4.79 -8.49 -32.78
C ALA A 703 -5.30 -7.68 -31.57
N ASP A 704 -5.45 -6.36 -31.75
CA ASP A 704 -6.16 -5.51 -30.80
C ASP A 704 -7.59 -6.04 -30.57
N GLY A 705 -7.97 -6.21 -29.31
CA GLY A 705 -9.30 -6.66 -28.91
C GLY A 705 -9.45 -8.16 -28.83
N ASP A 706 -8.45 -8.95 -29.25
CA ASP A 706 -8.44 -10.39 -29.02
C ASP A 706 -8.59 -10.69 -27.53
N ARG A 707 -9.25 -11.81 -27.22
CA ARG A 707 -9.40 -12.32 -25.86
C ARG A 707 -8.38 -13.41 -25.61
N VAL A 708 -7.64 -13.28 -24.51
CA VAL A 708 -6.60 -14.22 -24.12
C VAL A 708 -6.73 -14.65 -22.66
N ASP A 709 -6.30 -15.86 -22.38
CA ASP A 709 -5.94 -16.26 -21.02
C ASP A 709 -4.47 -15.90 -20.79
N LEU A 710 -4.20 -15.36 -19.61
CA LEU A 710 -2.85 -15.14 -19.11
C LEU A 710 -2.46 -16.40 -18.33
N VAL A 711 -1.37 -17.04 -18.73
CA VAL A 711 -0.85 -18.22 -18.01
C VAL A 711 0.52 -17.87 -17.47
N SER A 712 0.65 -17.80 -16.14
CA SER A 712 1.96 -17.64 -15.51
C SER A 712 2.68 -18.96 -15.36
N GLU A 713 3.99 -18.90 -15.51
CA GLU A 713 4.91 -20.03 -15.44
C GLU A 713 5.92 -19.75 -14.34
N PHE A 714 5.94 -20.59 -13.30
CA PHE A 714 6.87 -20.46 -12.18
C PHE A 714 7.46 -21.82 -11.83
N THR A 715 8.79 -21.92 -11.86
CA THR A 715 9.49 -23.16 -11.51
C THR A 715 9.88 -23.14 -10.04
N ALA A 716 9.33 -24.07 -9.26
CA ALA A 716 9.65 -24.26 -7.85
C ALA A 716 10.08 -25.71 -7.62
N GLY A 717 11.20 -25.94 -6.91
CA GLY A 717 11.69 -27.30 -6.65
C GLY A 717 12.05 -28.12 -7.91
N GLY A 718 12.27 -27.45 -9.05
CA GLY A 718 12.50 -28.10 -10.34
C GLY A 718 11.24 -28.43 -11.14
N GLU A 719 10.05 -28.18 -10.58
CA GLU A 719 8.76 -28.42 -11.24
C GLU A 719 8.17 -27.11 -11.76
N LEU A 720 7.70 -27.13 -13.02
CA LEU A 720 6.97 -26.00 -13.61
C LEU A 720 5.53 -25.99 -13.09
N GLN A 721 5.15 -24.90 -12.43
CA GLN A 721 3.79 -24.64 -11.99
C GLN A 721 3.15 -23.60 -12.89
N GLU A 722 1.94 -23.90 -13.37
CA GLU A 722 1.14 -22.96 -14.15
C GLU A 722 -0.03 -22.40 -13.33
N ARG A 723 -0.31 -21.10 -13.50
CA ARG A 723 -1.54 -20.47 -12.97
C ARG A 723 -2.20 -19.67 -14.08
N ARG A 724 -3.53 -19.56 -14.03
CA ARG A 724 -4.32 -18.97 -15.12
C ARG A 724 -5.20 -17.84 -14.63
N ALA A 725 -5.22 -16.74 -15.38
CA ALA A 725 -6.21 -15.68 -15.27
C ALA A 725 -6.89 -15.54 -16.63
N LYS A 726 -8.20 -15.80 -16.67
CA LYS A 726 -8.94 -16.00 -17.92
C LYS A 726 -9.52 -14.71 -18.50
N ASP A 727 -9.75 -14.72 -19.80
CA ASP A 727 -10.58 -13.75 -20.54
C ASP A 727 -10.16 -12.27 -20.44
N PHE A 728 -8.89 -12.00 -20.74
CA PHE A 728 -8.34 -10.64 -20.83
C PHE A 728 -8.41 -10.12 -22.26
N ARG A 729 -8.90 -8.89 -22.44
CA ARG A 729 -8.82 -8.17 -23.71
C ARG A 729 -7.38 -7.67 -23.94
N VAL A 730 -6.79 -8.01 -25.08
CA VAL A 730 -5.50 -7.47 -25.53
C VAL A 730 -5.65 -6.01 -25.92
N VAL A 731 -4.81 -5.14 -25.36
CA VAL A 731 -4.79 -3.70 -25.63
C VAL A 731 -3.39 -3.28 -26.06
N PRO A 732 -3.20 -2.78 -27.30
CA PRO A 732 -1.92 -2.24 -27.74
C PRO A 732 -1.48 -1.06 -26.86
N TYR A 733 -0.29 -1.16 -26.26
CA TYR A 733 0.24 -0.16 -25.35
C TYR A 733 1.74 0.09 -25.53
N SER A 734 2.22 1.29 -25.16
CA SER A 734 3.65 1.58 -25.14
C SER A 734 4.29 0.99 -23.88
N THR A 735 4.46 -0.32 -23.88
CA THR A 735 5.31 -1.05 -22.94
C THR A 735 6.63 -1.40 -23.64
N PRO A 736 7.74 -1.63 -22.92
CA PRO A 736 8.94 -2.20 -23.53
C PRO A 736 8.60 -3.55 -24.19
N VAL A 737 9.24 -3.84 -25.32
CA VAL A 737 9.12 -5.16 -25.98
C VAL A 737 9.51 -6.27 -24.99
N GLY A 738 8.70 -7.32 -24.93
CA GLY A 738 8.82 -8.41 -23.97
C GLY A 738 8.10 -8.17 -22.64
N ASN A 739 7.47 -7.00 -22.43
CA ASN A 739 6.78 -6.67 -21.18
C ASN A 739 5.28 -6.44 -21.38
N ALA A 740 4.51 -6.82 -20.36
CA ALA A 740 3.07 -6.61 -20.26
C ALA A 740 2.70 -5.86 -18.98
N ALA A 741 1.50 -5.28 -18.96
CA ALA A 741 0.88 -4.78 -17.74
C ALA A 741 -0.61 -5.14 -17.66
N ALA A 742 -1.11 -5.38 -16.46
CA ALA A 742 -2.54 -5.65 -16.23
C ALA A 742 -2.99 -5.10 -14.88
N TYR A 743 -4.31 -4.94 -14.70
CA TYR A 743 -4.84 -4.43 -13.45
C TYR A 743 -4.69 -5.44 -12.30
N TYR A 744 -4.37 -4.88 -11.14
CA TYR A 744 -4.52 -5.48 -9.83
C TYR A 744 -5.95 -5.20 -9.33
N PRO A 745 -6.64 -6.13 -8.65
CA PRO A 745 -6.18 -7.48 -8.28
C PRO A 745 -6.51 -8.57 -9.31
N GLU A 746 -6.98 -8.23 -10.52
CA GLU A 746 -7.45 -9.18 -11.54
C GLU A 746 -6.42 -10.26 -11.92
N THR A 747 -5.14 -9.99 -11.68
CA THR A 747 -4.00 -10.85 -11.99
C THR A 747 -3.28 -11.41 -10.76
N ASN A 748 -3.81 -11.25 -9.54
CA ASN A 748 -3.18 -11.79 -8.34
C ASN A 748 -3.10 -13.32 -8.33
N SER A 749 -4.03 -14.00 -9.02
CA SER A 749 -3.98 -15.45 -9.22
C SER A 749 -2.75 -15.91 -10.01
N LEU A 750 -2.08 -15.02 -10.74
CA LEU A 750 -0.86 -15.34 -11.50
C LEU A 750 0.41 -15.27 -10.65
N VAL A 751 0.37 -14.55 -9.52
CA VAL A 751 1.54 -14.36 -8.65
C VAL A 751 1.69 -15.59 -7.78
N ALA A 752 2.69 -16.42 -8.04
CA ALA A 752 2.94 -17.62 -7.25
C ALA A 752 3.28 -17.27 -5.79
N LEU A 753 2.73 -18.02 -4.83
CA LEU A 753 2.96 -17.78 -3.40
C LEU A 753 4.46 -17.80 -3.04
N ASP A 754 5.22 -18.69 -3.69
CA ASP A 754 6.65 -18.87 -3.43
C ASP A 754 7.54 -17.95 -4.28
N HIS A 755 6.97 -17.14 -5.17
CA HIS A 755 7.73 -16.14 -5.91
C HIS A 755 7.82 -14.84 -5.09
N VAL A 756 8.85 -14.77 -4.26
CA VAL A 756 9.06 -13.71 -3.26
C VAL A 756 10.44 -13.10 -3.36
N ALA A 757 10.60 -11.85 -2.90
CA ALA A 757 11.88 -11.16 -2.80
C ALA A 757 12.84 -11.89 -1.84
N ALA A 758 14.11 -11.95 -2.21
CA ALA A 758 15.17 -12.75 -1.56
C ALA A 758 15.23 -12.63 -0.04
N ARG A 759 15.18 -11.38 0.43
CA ARG A 759 15.54 -10.98 1.80
C ARG A 759 14.32 -10.49 2.59
N SER A 760 13.28 -10.01 1.92
CA SER A 760 12.10 -9.39 2.53
C SER A 760 10.84 -10.26 2.45
N ASN A 761 10.86 -11.38 1.73
CA ASN A 761 9.70 -12.25 1.48
C ASN A 761 8.50 -11.54 0.80
N THR A 762 8.70 -10.33 0.24
CA THR A 762 7.66 -9.59 -0.49
C THR A 762 7.28 -10.30 -1.79
N PRO A 763 5.98 -10.52 -2.09
CA PRO A 763 5.55 -11.16 -3.34
C PRO A 763 6.01 -10.42 -4.61
N VAL A 764 6.41 -11.17 -5.62
CA VAL A 764 6.91 -10.63 -6.90
C VAL A 764 5.76 -10.34 -7.86
N SER A 765 5.06 -9.23 -7.62
CA SER A 765 3.92 -8.80 -8.45
C SER A 765 4.30 -7.92 -9.65
N LYS A 766 5.59 -7.63 -9.85
CA LYS A 766 6.07 -6.74 -10.93
C LYS A 766 6.97 -7.43 -11.96
N ALA A 767 7.17 -8.74 -11.82
CA ALA A 767 7.97 -9.54 -12.74
C ALA A 767 7.43 -10.98 -12.83
N VAL A 768 6.18 -11.14 -13.26
CA VAL A 768 5.55 -12.46 -13.45
C VAL A 768 5.76 -12.91 -14.90
N VAL A 769 6.46 -14.02 -15.12
CA VAL A 769 6.59 -14.59 -16.48
C VAL A 769 5.25 -15.17 -16.91
N ILE A 770 4.75 -14.74 -18.08
CA ILE A 770 3.48 -15.20 -18.64
C ILE A 770 3.63 -15.60 -20.11
N ARG A 771 2.74 -16.49 -20.56
CA ARG A 771 2.36 -16.64 -21.96
C ARG A 771 0.91 -16.22 -22.17
N LEU A 772 0.62 -15.78 -23.39
CA LEU A 772 -0.73 -15.47 -23.83
C LEU A 772 -1.28 -16.66 -24.62
N GLU A 773 -2.45 -17.15 -24.24
CA GLU A 773 -3.21 -18.12 -25.02
C GLU A 773 -4.50 -17.49 -25.49
N LYS A 774 -4.92 -17.75 -26.74
CA LYS A 774 -6.26 -17.36 -27.18
C LYS A 774 -7.28 -18.00 -26.23
N ALA A 775 -8.22 -17.17 -25.75
CA ALA A 775 -9.22 -17.63 -24.80
C ALA A 775 -9.99 -18.83 -25.40
N SER A 776 -10.19 -19.86 -24.59
CA SER A 776 -11.06 -20.97 -24.97
C SER A 776 -12.47 -20.42 -25.24
N ALA A 777 -13.18 -20.94 -26.26
CA ALA A 777 -14.58 -20.57 -26.53
C ALA A 777 -15.42 -20.65 -25.24
N PRO A 778 -16.44 -19.80 -25.07
CA PRO A 778 -16.99 -19.48 -23.75
C PRO A 778 -17.66 -20.71 -23.11
N ALA A 779 -17.05 -21.23 -22.05
CA ALA A 779 -17.82 -21.82 -20.96
C ALA A 779 -18.19 -20.66 -20.02
N ASP A 780 -19.50 -20.41 -19.91
CA ASP A 780 -20.20 -19.48 -19.02
C ASP A 780 -19.33 -18.75 -17.99
N LEU A 781 -18.76 -17.61 -18.38
CA LEU A 781 -18.41 -16.56 -17.44
C LEU A 781 -19.69 -15.79 -17.11
N VAL A 782 -20.62 -16.45 -16.40
CA VAL A 782 -21.36 -15.72 -15.38
C VAL A 782 -20.31 -15.35 -14.33
N SER A 783 -20.27 -14.09 -13.93
CA SER A 783 -19.51 -13.63 -12.76
C SER A 783 -19.73 -14.61 -11.60
N GLY A 784 -18.66 -15.24 -11.11
CA GLY A 784 -18.73 -16.31 -10.12
C GLY A 784 -18.56 -17.68 -10.74
N SER A 785 -17.38 -18.27 -10.55
CA SER A 785 -17.08 -19.65 -10.96
C SER A 785 -18.07 -20.63 -10.31
N SER A 786 -18.98 -21.17 -11.13
CA SER A 786 -19.65 -22.43 -10.83
C SER A 786 -18.64 -23.55 -11.09
N TRP A 787 -18.28 -24.29 -10.06
CA TRP A 787 -17.59 -25.57 -10.18
C TRP A 787 -18.68 -26.64 -10.34
N GLY A 788 -18.79 -27.20 -11.54
CA GLY A 788 -19.58 -28.41 -11.78
C GLY A 788 -18.73 -29.64 -11.48
N GLU A 789 -19.28 -30.52 -10.63
CA GLU A 789 -18.89 -31.89 -10.21
C GLU A 789 -17.43 -32.19 -9.86
#